data_AF-A0A7C4M1S4-F1
#
_entry.id   AF-A0A7C4M1S4-F1
#
_cell.length_a   1.000
_cell.length_b   1.000
_cell.length_c   1.000
_cell.angle_alpha   90.00
_cell.angle_beta   90.00
_cell.angle_gamma   90.00
#
_symmetry.space_group_name_H-M   'P 1'
#
loop_
_entity.id
_entity.type
_entity.pdbx_description
1 polymer ?
#
loop_
_entity_poly.entity_id
_entity_poly.type
_entity_poly.pdbx_seq_one_letter_code
_entity_poly.pdbx_strand_id
1 'polypeptide(L)'
;MGGYVEKVLDVDLTKGDVAVVDLDWDVAMKFIGGRGYAAKLLFDLLRPGIDPLSEENVLIFMTGPLTGTRAPASGRFVVSSKSPLTNTIFDSHCGGSWGPELKRAGFDGIIVRGRSPHPVYLLINNGKAEIRDASKIWGLETDATVDGIKRDAGLDDVKVCCIGPAGENQVRIACIISDKHRAAGRGGLGAVMGSKNLKAVAVKGSGEVKVANPRAFNEEVKRTLEVLRGNPITGDSLGRYGTAFLVHLMNKAGVLPSYNFTRGFFDRAEDVCGERITETMLVKRVACYGCPIACARLIKYKFGGEEVVSSGPEYESVWALGPNCGISDINIIARANDLCNKLGIDTISMGNTISFLMECCEKGLLKGLGEVDFKLKFGDPNALLKVIVDTAYKRGLGKLTSEGVSRAAKIVGAEDIAAHVKGLELPAYDPRSAKGMALAYATSNRGGCHLRAYVVMSEILGVPRYVDPLSYEGKAELVKRLQDVSAVIDSLVMCKYTMLALFSTLAYEPTHYARLLTTATGFYVDEEEFCKIGERIYNLERLFNIREGFNRSHDTLPLRFLREPLREGPAKGELVDLAKLLDAYYMVRGWNYDGVPMDKKLYQLDLEPLYTGPKLQVAIDERYLKDGLSIAEACYRGGAEILEVGTPLIKSAGLEAVKEFRRRFPYATIVADLKTFDTGWLEVELAAEAGADVVTVLGATDDYTIKDAVGAARKYNVKIMCDLINVPDPLTRAKEVERLGCDIVCVHMGISVQMRERDVTKKMMMLEEIVRSVKVPVAVAGGVRLEHINDLVKCGCKIIIVGSAITRSSNPEEATRRFITTIRGAYEGLRGS
;
A
#
# COMPACT_ATOMS: atom_id res chain seq x y z
N MET A 1 -5.31 -10.92 27.73
CA MET A 1 -5.82 -10.33 26.47
C MET A 1 -6.58 -11.40 25.71
N GLY A 2 -7.28 -11.05 24.63
CA GLY A 2 -8.04 -12.02 23.82
C GLY A 2 -7.80 -11.85 22.32
N GLY A 3 -8.44 -12.68 21.52
CA GLY A 3 -8.32 -12.68 20.07
C GLY A 3 -7.05 -13.35 19.57
N TYR A 4 -5.89 -13.11 20.19
CA TYR A 4 -4.58 -13.70 19.82
C TYR A 4 -4.34 -15.07 20.45
N VAL A 5 -3.51 -15.88 19.80
CA VAL A 5 -2.99 -17.16 20.35
C VAL A 5 -1.59 -16.99 20.94
N GLU A 6 -0.92 -15.88 20.59
CA GLU A 6 0.34 -15.38 21.15
C GLU A 6 1.58 -16.13 20.65
N LYS A 7 1.43 -16.95 19.61
CA LYS A 7 2.51 -17.79 19.05
C LYS A 7 2.57 -17.70 17.53
N VAL A 8 3.77 -17.62 17.00
CA VAL A 8 4.07 -17.63 15.56
C VAL A 8 5.08 -18.75 15.29
N LEU A 9 4.93 -19.44 14.16
CA LEU A 9 5.94 -20.39 13.69
C LEU A 9 7.00 -19.65 12.86
N ASP A 10 8.28 -19.79 13.19
CA ASP A 10 9.40 -19.39 12.32
C ASP A 10 10.03 -20.65 11.73
N VAL A 11 9.95 -20.77 10.40
CA VAL A 11 10.32 -21.96 9.64
C VAL A 11 11.47 -21.62 8.70
N ASP A 12 12.65 -22.18 8.97
CA ASP A 12 13.84 -22.08 8.12
C ASP A 12 13.96 -23.34 7.26
N LEU A 13 13.51 -23.25 6.02
CA LEU A 13 13.50 -24.41 5.09
C LEU A 13 14.91 -24.82 4.65
N THR A 14 15.90 -23.94 4.74
CA THR A 14 17.28 -24.29 4.40
C THR A 14 17.89 -25.18 5.48
N LYS A 15 17.60 -24.88 6.75
CA LYS A 15 18.07 -25.68 7.89
C LYS A 15 17.17 -26.87 8.22
N GLY A 16 15.92 -26.83 7.78
CA GLY A 16 14.88 -27.78 8.21
C GLY A 16 14.38 -27.51 9.63
N ASP A 17 14.59 -26.29 10.14
CA ASP A 17 14.24 -25.91 11.51
C ASP A 17 12.81 -25.37 11.57
N VAL A 18 12.09 -25.76 12.62
CA VAL A 18 10.74 -25.26 12.95
C VAL A 18 10.75 -24.77 14.40
N ALA A 19 10.72 -23.46 14.58
CA ALA A 19 10.71 -22.82 15.88
C ALA A 19 9.34 -22.20 16.18
N VAL A 20 8.96 -22.22 17.46
CA VAL A 20 7.81 -21.44 17.96
C VAL A 20 8.38 -20.21 18.64
N VAL A 21 7.94 -19.03 18.20
CA VAL A 21 8.31 -17.74 18.80
C VAL A 21 7.06 -17.05 19.32
N ASP A 22 7.23 -16.22 20.34
CA ASP A 22 6.14 -15.42 20.88
C ASP A 22 5.74 -14.32 19.88
N LEU A 23 4.45 -13.96 19.89
CA LEU A 23 3.94 -12.80 19.16
C LEU A 23 4.58 -11.52 19.70
N ASP A 24 5.07 -10.66 18.82
CA ASP A 24 5.58 -9.35 19.19
C ASP A 24 4.40 -8.42 19.51
N TRP A 25 4.24 -8.08 20.79
CA TRP A 25 3.15 -7.25 21.27
C TRP A 25 3.25 -5.80 20.82
N ASP A 26 4.45 -5.25 20.64
CA ASP A 26 4.61 -3.87 20.16
C ASP A 26 4.13 -3.77 18.71
N VAL A 27 4.40 -4.80 17.90
CA VAL A 27 3.88 -4.89 16.53
C VAL A 27 2.37 -5.15 16.54
N ALA A 28 1.89 -6.11 17.34
CA ALA A 28 0.46 -6.44 17.41
C ALA A 28 -0.40 -5.26 17.89
N MET A 29 0.06 -4.44 18.84
CA MET A 29 -0.68 -3.27 19.30
C MET A 29 -0.72 -2.16 18.24
N LYS A 30 0.38 -1.94 17.51
CA LYS A 30 0.47 -0.86 16.51
C LYS A 30 -0.05 -1.22 15.11
N PHE A 31 -0.04 -2.51 14.77
CA PHE A 31 -0.33 -3.04 13.43
C PHE A 31 -1.35 -4.19 13.41
N ILE A 32 -1.87 -4.59 14.57
CA ILE A 32 -2.94 -5.59 14.77
C ILE A 32 -2.52 -7.01 14.39
N GLY A 33 -2.49 -7.34 13.11
CA GLY A 33 -2.37 -8.71 12.62
C GLY A 33 -2.38 -8.71 11.09
N GLY A 34 -2.60 -9.88 10.49
CA GLY A 34 -2.83 -10.02 9.05
C GLY A 34 -1.84 -9.22 8.21
N ARG A 35 -2.40 -8.31 7.38
CA ARG A 35 -1.64 -7.40 6.53
C ARG A 35 -0.67 -6.50 7.30
N GLY A 36 -1.12 -5.81 8.35
CA GLY A 36 -0.31 -4.84 9.08
C GLY A 36 0.90 -5.47 9.75
N TYR A 37 0.69 -6.55 10.50
CA TYR A 37 1.79 -7.27 11.16
C TYR A 37 2.78 -7.83 10.14
N ALA A 38 2.27 -8.45 9.06
CA ALA A 38 3.13 -8.96 8.00
C ALA A 38 3.91 -7.85 7.28
N ALA A 39 3.31 -6.66 7.09
CA ALA A 39 4.00 -5.53 6.47
C ALA A 39 5.16 -5.03 7.32
N LYS A 40 4.98 -4.96 8.65
CA LYS A 40 6.07 -4.62 9.58
C LYS A 40 7.19 -5.64 9.56
N LEU A 41 6.87 -6.93 9.62
CA LEU A 41 7.87 -7.98 9.50
C LEU A 41 8.64 -7.91 8.18
N LEU A 42 7.96 -7.72 7.04
CA LEU A 42 8.64 -7.63 5.74
C LEU A 42 9.57 -6.42 5.67
N PHE A 43 9.15 -5.27 6.22
CA PHE A 43 9.97 -4.08 6.26
C PHE A 43 11.25 -4.29 7.07
N ASP A 44 11.15 -4.95 8.23
CA ASP A 44 12.28 -5.17 9.13
C ASP A 44 13.22 -6.27 8.66
N LEU A 45 12.67 -7.36 8.13
CA LEU A 45 13.43 -8.58 7.80
C LEU A 45 14.11 -8.50 6.44
N LEU A 46 13.53 -7.78 5.47
CA LEU A 46 14.03 -7.76 4.10
C LEU A 46 14.97 -6.57 3.88
N ARG A 47 16.16 -6.86 3.36
CA ARG A 47 17.07 -5.84 2.86
C ARG A 47 16.52 -5.20 1.56
N PRO A 48 16.89 -3.94 1.26
CA PRO A 48 16.54 -3.32 -0.01
C PRO A 48 17.04 -4.13 -1.22
N GLY A 49 16.25 -4.23 -2.28
CA GLY A 49 16.71 -4.70 -3.59
C GLY A 49 16.87 -6.21 -3.74
N ILE A 50 16.48 -7.02 -2.76
CA ILE A 50 16.54 -8.50 -2.88
C ILE A 50 15.71 -9.01 -4.06
N ASP A 51 16.13 -10.12 -4.67
CA ASP A 51 15.32 -10.82 -5.67
C ASP A 51 14.11 -11.50 -4.99
N PRO A 52 12.86 -11.22 -5.40
CA PRO A 52 11.66 -11.86 -4.83
C PRO A 52 11.62 -13.40 -4.92
N LEU A 53 12.39 -14.03 -5.82
CA LEU A 53 12.43 -15.50 -5.94
C LEU A 53 13.68 -16.11 -5.27
N SER A 54 14.49 -15.30 -4.60
CA SER A 54 15.64 -15.76 -3.82
C SER A 54 15.24 -16.41 -2.49
N GLU A 55 16.18 -17.12 -1.88
CA GLU A 55 16.01 -17.68 -0.53
C GLU A 55 15.89 -16.61 0.56
N GLU A 56 16.44 -15.41 0.32
CA GLU A 56 16.39 -14.26 1.24
C GLU A 56 14.98 -13.68 1.39
N ASN A 57 14.12 -13.80 0.37
CA ASN A 57 12.75 -13.32 0.48
C ASN A 57 11.99 -14.16 1.53
N VAL A 58 10.99 -13.56 2.18
CA VAL A 58 10.22 -14.20 3.25
C VAL A 58 8.78 -14.34 2.80
N LEU A 59 8.17 -15.50 3.07
CA LEU A 59 6.75 -15.75 2.82
C LEU A 59 6.02 -15.88 4.16
N ILE A 60 5.05 -15.01 4.42
CA ILE A 60 4.37 -14.92 5.71
C ILE A 60 2.91 -15.30 5.54
N PHE A 61 2.43 -16.27 6.31
CA PHE A 61 1.01 -16.56 6.49
C PHE A 61 0.58 -15.94 7.82
N MET A 62 -0.43 -15.08 7.82
CA MET A 62 -0.84 -14.38 9.03
C MET A 62 -2.36 -14.32 9.14
N THR A 63 -2.84 -14.44 10.38
CA THR A 63 -4.25 -14.29 10.74
C THR A 63 -4.48 -12.99 11.49
N GLY A 64 -5.74 -12.66 11.80
CA GLY A 64 -6.10 -11.50 12.61
C GLY A 64 -6.65 -11.92 13.97
N PRO A 65 -6.79 -10.97 14.92
CA PRO A 65 -7.36 -11.26 16.24
C PRO A 65 -8.82 -11.70 16.19
N LEU A 66 -9.55 -11.40 15.11
CA LEU A 66 -10.94 -11.83 14.94
C LEU A 66 -11.04 -13.19 14.24
N THR A 67 -9.96 -13.69 13.63
CA THR A 67 -9.96 -14.96 12.91
C THR A 67 -10.28 -16.13 13.82
N GLY A 68 -11.27 -16.93 13.44
CA GLY A 68 -11.71 -18.09 14.22
C GLY A 68 -12.60 -17.75 15.43
N THR A 69 -12.97 -16.49 15.61
CA THR A 69 -13.95 -16.06 16.62
C THR A 69 -15.38 -16.09 16.05
N ARG A 70 -16.36 -15.62 16.83
CA ARG A 70 -17.75 -15.43 16.39
C ARG A 70 -18.00 -14.13 15.60
N ALA A 71 -16.97 -13.31 15.37
CA ALA A 71 -17.09 -12.11 14.53
C ALA A 71 -17.59 -12.50 13.12
N PRO A 72 -18.59 -11.81 12.55
CA PRO A 72 -19.13 -12.17 11.25
C PRO A 72 -18.07 -12.11 10.15
N ALA A 73 -18.02 -13.13 9.29
CA ALA A 73 -17.13 -13.17 8.12
C ALA A 73 -15.63 -12.99 8.44
N SER A 74 -15.19 -13.50 9.59
CA SER A 74 -13.80 -13.49 10.08
C SER A 74 -13.00 -14.76 9.71
N GLY A 75 -13.49 -15.57 8.77
CA GLY A 75 -12.87 -16.84 8.37
C GLY A 75 -11.66 -16.75 7.42
N ARG A 76 -10.92 -15.63 7.40
CA ARG A 76 -9.87 -15.39 6.40
C ARG A 76 -8.45 -15.55 6.97
N PHE A 77 -7.46 -15.52 6.09
CA PHE A 77 -6.03 -15.34 6.37
C PHE A 77 -5.38 -14.51 5.25
N VAL A 78 -4.15 -14.09 5.49
CA VAL A 78 -3.34 -13.30 4.56
C VAL A 78 -2.03 -14.03 4.28
N VAL A 79 -1.59 -13.99 3.03
CA VAL A 79 -0.21 -14.34 2.65
C VAL A 79 0.50 -13.10 2.17
N SER A 80 1.71 -12.85 2.65
CA SER A 80 2.49 -11.65 2.33
C SER A 80 3.94 -11.96 1.99
N SER A 81 4.50 -11.19 1.06
CA SER A 81 5.91 -11.25 0.66
C SER A 81 6.29 -10.01 -0.17
N LYS A 82 7.57 -9.87 -0.57
CA LYS A 82 7.92 -9.06 -1.74
C LYS A 82 7.45 -9.80 -2.99
N SER A 83 6.67 -9.14 -3.85
CA SER A 83 6.06 -9.79 -5.02
C SER A 83 7.06 -9.99 -6.16
N PRO A 84 7.13 -11.19 -6.78
CA PRO A 84 7.90 -11.40 -8.01
C PRO A 84 7.25 -10.76 -9.24
N LEU A 85 5.94 -10.48 -9.19
CA LEU A 85 5.23 -9.81 -10.27
C LEU A 85 5.55 -8.31 -10.29
N THR A 86 5.40 -7.65 -9.15
CA THR A 86 5.41 -6.19 -9.04
C THR A 86 6.69 -5.61 -8.44
N ASN A 87 7.48 -6.40 -7.70
CA ASN A 87 8.56 -5.95 -6.80
C ASN A 87 8.11 -5.07 -5.62
N THR A 88 6.81 -4.86 -5.43
CA THR A 88 6.28 -4.11 -4.27
C THR A 88 6.16 -5.02 -3.05
N ILE A 89 5.93 -4.39 -1.89
CA ILE A 89 5.27 -5.11 -0.79
C ILE A 89 3.92 -5.64 -1.28
N PHE A 90 3.58 -6.86 -0.87
CA PHE A 90 2.37 -7.50 -1.34
C PHE A 90 1.73 -8.35 -0.25
N ASP A 91 0.41 -8.28 -0.17
CA ASP A 91 -0.42 -9.21 0.57
C ASP A 91 -1.55 -9.72 -0.33
N SER A 92 -1.99 -10.94 -0.06
CA SER A 92 -3.04 -11.63 -0.78
C SER A 92 -3.94 -12.35 0.20
N HIS A 93 -5.23 -12.01 0.17
CA HIS A 93 -6.22 -12.47 1.14
C HIS A 93 -6.94 -13.71 0.63
N CYS A 94 -7.13 -14.68 1.52
CA CYS A 94 -7.89 -15.89 1.20
C CYS A 94 -8.92 -16.19 2.29
N GLY A 95 -10.13 -16.59 1.87
CA GLY A 95 -11.17 -17.06 2.78
C GLY A 95 -11.13 -18.58 2.98
N GLY A 96 -12.27 -19.15 3.36
CA GLY A 96 -12.42 -20.58 3.61
C GLY A 96 -12.39 -20.92 5.10
N SER A 97 -11.67 -21.99 5.43
CA SER A 97 -11.53 -22.52 6.80
C SER A 97 -10.09 -22.60 7.31
N TRP A 98 -9.09 -22.42 6.45
CA TRP A 98 -7.68 -22.61 6.81
C TRP A 98 -7.19 -21.64 7.90
N GLY A 99 -7.50 -20.34 7.79
CA GLY A 99 -7.10 -19.34 8.80
C GLY A 99 -7.62 -19.65 10.21
N PRO A 100 -8.93 -19.89 10.38
CA PRO A 100 -9.48 -20.37 11.64
C PRO A 100 -8.82 -21.67 12.14
N GLU A 101 -8.52 -22.62 11.25
CA GLU A 101 -7.88 -23.87 11.64
C GLU A 101 -6.46 -23.64 12.17
N LEU A 102 -5.70 -22.67 11.62
CA LEU A 102 -4.38 -22.28 12.13
C LEU A 102 -4.45 -21.72 13.57
N LYS A 103 -5.41 -20.82 13.81
CA LYS A 103 -5.66 -20.29 15.16
C LYS A 103 -5.97 -21.42 16.15
N ARG A 104 -6.86 -22.32 15.76
CA ARG A 104 -7.25 -23.49 16.57
C ARG A 104 -6.12 -24.52 16.72
N ALA A 105 -5.14 -24.50 15.82
CA ALA A 105 -3.92 -25.30 15.90
C ALA A 105 -2.87 -24.67 16.82
N GLY A 106 -3.09 -23.47 17.35
CA GLY A 106 -2.21 -22.86 18.34
C GLY A 106 -1.31 -21.74 17.82
N PHE A 107 -1.59 -21.17 16.65
CA PHE A 107 -0.71 -20.17 16.03
C PHE A 107 -1.47 -18.99 15.41
N ASP A 108 -0.90 -17.79 15.50
CA ASP A 108 -1.36 -16.57 14.84
C ASP A 108 -0.79 -16.43 13.42
N GLY A 109 0.37 -17.02 13.15
CA GLY A 109 1.02 -16.95 11.86
C GLY A 109 2.19 -17.91 11.68
N ILE A 110 2.75 -17.86 10.48
CA ILE A 110 3.88 -18.67 10.01
C ILE A 110 4.79 -17.76 9.18
N ILE A 111 6.07 -17.71 9.51
CA ILE A 111 7.13 -17.02 8.78
C ILE A 111 7.98 -18.09 8.11
N VAL A 112 8.07 -18.09 6.78
CA VAL A 112 8.82 -19.06 6.01
C VAL A 112 10.04 -18.41 5.36
N ARG A 113 11.22 -18.92 5.68
CA ARG A 113 12.54 -18.44 5.24
C ARG A 113 13.30 -19.53 4.51
N GLY A 114 14.35 -19.13 3.78
CA GLY A 114 15.23 -20.08 3.11
C GLY A 114 14.56 -20.81 1.96
N ARG A 115 15.15 -21.92 1.55
CA ARG A 115 14.69 -22.81 0.47
C ARG A 115 15.05 -24.25 0.82
N SER A 116 14.08 -25.16 0.75
CA SER A 116 14.34 -26.58 0.94
C SER A 116 15.11 -27.16 -0.26
N PRO A 117 16.06 -28.09 -0.07
CA PRO A 117 16.79 -28.71 -1.19
C PRO A 117 15.92 -29.63 -2.07
N HIS A 118 14.75 -30.05 -1.58
CA HIS A 118 13.77 -30.88 -2.30
C HIS A 118 12.33 -30.43 -1.95
N PRO A 119 11.31 -30.81 -2.74
CA PRO A 119 9.91 -30.50 -2.43
C PRO A 119 9.48 -30.96 -1.03
N VAL A 120 8.91 -30.05 -0.25
CA VAL A 120 8.38 -30.32 1.10
C VAL A 120 7.01 -29.71 1.33
N TYR A 121 6.30 -30.17 2.36
CA TYR A 121 5.11 -29.50 2.90
C TYR A 121 5.21 -29.37 4.41
N LEU A 122 4.61 -28.32 4.97
CA LEU A 122 4.54 -28.10 6.42
C LEU A 122 3.23 -28.69 6.95
N LEU A 123 3.31 -29.61 7.91
CA LEU A 123 2.14 -30.14 8.63
C LEU A 123 2.08 -29.53 10.02
N ILE A 124 0.93 -28.95 10.37
CA ILE A 124 0.63 -28.41 11.69
C ILE A 124 -0.56 -29.17 12.27
N ASN A 125 -0.37 -29.78 13.44
CA ASN A 125 -1.40 -30.53 14.14
C ASN A 125 -1.35 -30.22 15.64
N ASN A 126 -2.33 -29.44 16.12
CA ASN A 126 -2.52 -29.13 17.53
C ASN A 126 -1.22 -28.72 18.28
N GLY A 127 -0.61 -27.62 17.87
CA GLY A 127 0.57 -27.03 18.50
C GLY A 127 1.90 -27.65 18.09
N LYS A 128 1.89 -28.74 17.31
CA LYS A 128 3.09 -29.34 16.72
C LYS A 128 3.17 -29.02 15.24
N ALA A 129 4.36 -28.71 14.76
CA ALA A 129 4.63 -28.43 13.37
C ALA A 129 5.85 -29.22 12.90
N GLU A 130 5.79 -29.83 11.71
CA GLU A 130 6.87 -30.61 11.13
C GLU A 130 6.93 -30.45 9.61
N ILE A 131 8.13 -30.47 9.06
CA ILE A 131 8.38 -30.46 7.61
C ILE A 131 8.38 -31.90 7.11
N ARG A 132 7.61 -32.18 6.06
CA ARG A 132 7.48 -33.51 5.44
C ARG A 132 7.82 -33.46 3.97
N ASP A 133 8.28 -34.59 3.43
CA ASP A 133 8.56 -34.75 2.00
C ASP A 133 7.28 -34.57 1.17
N ALA A 134 7.37 -33.77 0.10
CA ALA A 134 6.30 -33.53 -0.86
C ALA A 134 6.64 -34.02 -2.27
N SER A 135 7.71 -34.79 -2.47
CA SER A 135 8.18 -35.24 -3.78
C SER A 135 7.12 -36.04 -4.54
N LYS A 136 6.29 -36.83 -3.84
CA LYS A 136 5.19 -37.62 -4.45
C LYS A 136 4.00 -36.78 -4.91
N ILE A 137 3.86 -35.56 -4.38
CA ILE A 137 2.74 -34.66 -4.69
C ILE A 137 3.19 -33.44 -5.50
N TRP A 138 4.49 -33.27 -5.73
CA TRP A 138 5.02 -32.29 -6.67
C TRP A 138 4.58 -32.61 -8.10
N GLY A 139 4.19 -31.60 -8.87
CA GLY A 139 3.61 -31.73 -10.20
C GLY A 139 2.09 -31.93 -10.22
N LEU A 140 1.46 -32.22 -9.07
CA LEU A 140 0.01 -32.41 -9.00
C LEU A 140 -0.75 -31.09 -9.03
N GLU A 141 -1.94 -31.12 -9.63
CA GLU A 141 -2.95 -30.07 -9.50
C GLU A 141 -3.36 -29.86 -8.03
N THR A 142 -3.91 -28.69 -7.71
CA THR A 142 -4.16 -28.30 -6.32
C THR A 142 -5.17 -29.20 -5.61
N ASP A 143 -6.21 -29.67 -6.30
CA ASP A 143 -7.21 -30.59 -5.74
C ASP A 143 -6.62 -31.98 -5.45
N ALA A 144 -5.84 -32.53 -6.39
CA ALA A 144 -5.10 -33.77 -6.20
C ALA A 144 -4.03 -33.66 -5.10
N THR A 145 -3.41 -32.49 -4.96
CA THR A 145 -2.46 -32.19 -3.86
C THR A 145 -3.16 -32.26 -2.51
N VAL A 146 -4.33 -31.63 -2.36
CA VAL A 146 -5.13 -31.67 -1.13
C VAL A 146 -5.46 -33.11 -0.76
N ASP A 147 -5.92 -33.91 -1.72
CA ASP A 147 -6.28 -35.32 -1.48
C ASP A 147 -5.06 -36.21 -1.22
N GLY A 148 -3.91 -35.88 -1.81
CA GLY A 148 -2.62 -36.51 -1.52
C GLY A 148 -2.17 -36.27 -0.08
N ILE A 149 -2.22 -35.03 0.39
CA ILE A 149 -1.81 -34.65 1.75
C ILE A 149 -2.74 -35.26 2.80
N LYS A 150 -4.06 -35.31 2.56
CA LYS A 150 -5.00 -35.98 3.47
C LYS A 150 -4.62 -37.44 3.71
N ARG A 151 -4.29 -38.15 2.64
CA ARG A 151 -3.87 -39.55 2.70
C ARG A 151 -2.51 -39.71 3.39
N ASP A 152 -1.54 -38.88 3.06
CA ASP A 152 -0.19 -38.93 3.65
C ASP A 152 -0.18 -38.56 5.15
N ALA A 153 -0.95 -37.54 5.53
CA ALA A 153 -1.08 -37.11 6.92
C ALA A 153 -1.96 -38.06 7.76
N GLY A 154 -2.80 -38.88 7.12
CA GLY A 154 -3.80 -39.71 7.80
C GLY A 154 -4.87 -38.87 8.51
N LEU A 155 -5.20 -37.70 7.95
CA LEU A 155 -6.11 -36.71 8.55
C LEU A 155 -7.14 -36.23 7.52
N ASP A 156 -8.37 -36.75 7.59
CA ASP A 156 -9.42 -36.43 6.62
C ASP A 156 -9.88 -34.96 6.65
N ASP A 157 -9.84 -34.34 7.83
CA ASP A 157 -10.32 -32.98 8.07
C ASP A 157 -9.25 -31.89 8.03
N VAL A 158 -8.01 -32.24 7.65
CA VAL A 158 -6.93 -31.25 7.51
C VAL A 158 -7.29 -30.19 6.46
N LYS A 159 -7.00 -28.92 6.77
CA LYS A 159 -7.14 -27.80 5.82
C LYS A 159 -5.82 -27.55 5.15
N VAL A 160 -5.84 -27.35 3.84
CA VAL A 160 -4.61 -27.31 3.04
C VAL A 160 -4.57 -26.04 2.21
N CYS A 161 -3.46 -25.32 2.32
CA CYS A 161 -3.03 -24.28 1.37
C CYS A 161 -1.89 -24.84 0.53
N CYS A 162 -2.00 -24.80 -0.79
CA CYS A 162 -1.01 -25.39 -1.67
C CYS A 162 -0.84 -24.61 -2.97
N ILE A 163 0.25 -24.88 -3.67
CA ILE A 163 0.49 -24.42 -5.04
C ILE A 163 0.19 -25.53 -6.04
N GLY A 164 -0.27 -25.15 -7.23
CA GLY A 164 -0.29 -26.04 -8.39
C GLY A 164 1.00 -25.94 -9.22
N PRO A 165 1.03 -26.57 -10.41
CA PRO A 165 2.17 -26.53 -11.31
C PRO A 165 2.67 -25.11 -11.66
N ALA A 166 1.78 -24.10 -11.70
CA ALA A 166 2.21 -22.73 -11.97
C ALA A 166 3.12 -22.17 -10.86
N GLY A 167 2.84 -22.49 -9.59
CA GLY A 167 3.69 -22.07 -8.48
C GLY A 167 5.04 -22.80 -8.49
N GLU A 168 5.03 -24.11 -8.75
CA GLU A 168 6.23 -24.94 -8.86
C GLU A 168 7.17 -24.44 -9.97
N ASN A 169 6.61 -24.06 -11.11
CA ASN A 169 7.34 -23.50 -12.24
C ASN A 169 7.64 -21.99 -12.08
N GLN A 170 7.33 -21.39 -10.93
CA GLN A 170 7.59 -19.99 -10.61
C GLN A 170 6.97 -19.02 -11.64
N VAL A 171 5.74 -19.28 -12.05
CA VAL A 171 4.94 -18.36 -12.88
C VAL A 171 4.63 -17.11 -12.07
N ARG A 172 4.95 -15.91 -12.57
CA ARG A 172 4.83 -14.66 -11.78
C ARG A 172 3.40 -14.28 -11.43
N ILE A 173 2.42 -14.87 -12.10
CA ILE A 173 0.99 -14.74 -11.79
C ILE A 173 0.42 -15.97 -11.05
N ALA A 174 1.28 -16.81 -10.45
CA ALA A 174 0.87 -17.96 -9.67
C ALA A 174 0.27 -17.57 -8.32
N CYS A 175 -0.78 -18.28 -7.91
CA CYS A 175 -1.49 -18.08 -6.67
C CYS A 175 -1.31 -19.27 -5.70
N ILE A 176 -1.74 -19.08 -4.46
CA ILE A 176 -1.84 -20.15 -3.46
C ILE A 176 -3.32 -20.49 -3.28
N ILE A 177 -3.65 -21.77 -3.43
CA ILE A 177 -5.02 -22.28 -3.35
C ILE A 177 -5.26 -22.96 -2.00
N SER A 178 -6.33 -22.57 -1.33
CA SER A 178 -6.83 -23.13 -0.08
C SER A 178 -8.10 -23.94 -0.33
N ASP A 179 -8.16 -25.15 0.25
CA ASP A 179 -9.31 -26.05 0.21
C ASP A 179 -9.91 -26.18 -1.22
N LYS A 180 -9.03 -26.47 -2.19
CA LYS A 180 -9.28 -26.72 -3.63
C LYS A 180 -9.66 -25.51 -4.50
N HIS A 181 -10.29 -24.46 -3.96
CA HIS A 181 -10.83 -23.38 -4.82
C HIS A 181 -10.73 -21.95 -4.27
N ARG A 182 -10.30 -21.75 -3.02
CA ARG A 182 -10.10 -20.39 -2.49
C ARG A 182 -8.70 -19.93 -2.84
N ALA A 183 -8.54 -18.67 -3.22
CA ALA A 183 -7.23 -18.19 -3.68
C ALA A 183 -6.72 -17.04 -2.82
N ALA A 184 -5.47 -17.14 -2.36
CA ALA A 184 -4.61 -15.99 -2.22
C ALA A 184 -4.09 -15.66 -3.63
N GLY A 185 -4.94 -14.96 -4.39
CA GLY A 185 -4.92 -14.94 -5.86
C GLY A 185 -3.76 -14.18 -6.50
N ARG A 186 -3.44 -12.97 -6.02
CA ARG A 186 -2.67 -12.01 -6.83
C ARG A 186 -1.22 -11.86 -6.36
N GLY A 187 -0.38 -11.30 -7.23
CA GLY A 187 0.98 -10.85 -6.90
C GLY A 187 2.06 -11.91 -6.97
N GLY A 188 1.76 -13.13 -7.44
CA GLY A 188 2.79 -14.16 -7.65
C GLY A 188 3.29 -14.83 -6.38
N LEU A 189 2.54 -14.79 -5.28
CA LEU A 189 2.98 -15.40 -4.03
C LEU A 189 3.04 -16.94 -4.12
N GLY A 190 2.32 -17.55 -5.07
CA GLY A 190 2.49 -18.97 -5.40
C GLY A 190 3.87 -19.27 -6.00
N ALA A 191 4.45 -18.35 -6.77
CA ALA A 191 5.82 -18.51 -7.27
C ALA A 191 6.87 -18.32 -6.17
N VAL A 192 6.63 -17.42 -5.21
CA VAL A 192 7.50 -17.32 -4.02
C VAL A 192 7.48 -18.64 -3.26
N MET A 193 6.29 -19.19 -3.00
CA MET A 193 6.13 -20.48 -2.32
C MET A 193 6.84 -21.63 -3.07
N GLY A 194 6.68 -21.70 -4.39
CA GLY A 194 7.38 -22.68 -5.23
C GLY A 194 8.89 -22.48 -5.31
N SER A 195 9.38 -21.24 -5.32
CA SER A 195 10.82 -20.93 -5.28
C SER A 195 11.50 -21.40 -4.01
N LYS A 196 10.73 -21.69 -2.95
CA LYS A 196 11.22 -22.23 -1.68
C LYS A 196 11.11 -23.76 -1.61
N ASN A 197 10.64 -24.41 -2.68
CA ASN A 197 10.27 -25.83 -2.73
C ASN A 197 9.21 -26.22 -1.69
N LEU A 198 8.36 -25.28 -1.26
CA LEU A 198 7.26 -25.54 -0.35
C LEU A 198 5.98 -25.80 -1.15
N LYS A 199 5.52 -27.05 -1.22
CA LYS A 199 4.31 -27.45 -1.95
C LYS A 199 3.02 -27.03 -1.24
N ALA A 200 3.00 -27.14 0.08
CA ALA A 200 1.79 -26.88 0.86
C ALA A 200 2.06 -26.55 2.33
N VAL A 201 1.05 -25.95 2.98
CA VAL A 201 0.90 -25.85 4.42
C VAL A 201 -0.44 -26.46 4.81
N ALA A 202 -0.39 -27.55 5.56
CA ALA A 202 -1.52 -28.35 6.01
C ALA A 202 -1.72 -28.16 7.50
N VAL A 203 -2.96 -27.92 7.92
CA VAL A 203 -3.28 -27.51 9.29
C VAL A 203 -4.49 -28.27 9.81
N LYS A 204 -4.35 -28.80 11.03
CA LYS A 204 -5.44 -29.36 11.83
C LYS A 204 -5.41 -28.77 13.23
N GLY A 205 -6.53 -28.19 13.64
CA GLY A 205 -6.65 -27.48 14.90
C GLY A 205 -7.93 -27.83 15.64
N SER A 206 -7.82 -28.12 16.93
CA SER A 206 -8.97 -28.46 17.79
C SER A 206 -9.25 -27.43 18.88
N GLY A 207 -8.33 -26.48 19.10
CA GLY A 207 -8.46 -25.45 20.13
C GLY A 207 -9.59 -24.44 19.88
N GLU A 208 -9.68 -23.49 20.79
CA GLU A 208 -10.66 -22.40 20.80
C GLU A 208 -9.94 -21.04 20.82
N VAL A 209 -10.48 -20.07 20.09
CA VAL A 209 -10.01 -18.68 20.12
C VAL A 209 -10.81 -17.90 21.16
N LYS A 210 -10.17 -17.57 22.29
CA LYS A 210 -10.80 -16.83 23.39
C LYS A 210 -10.81 -15.33 23.12
N VAL A 211 -11.87 -14.64 23.52
CA VAL A 211 -11.99 -13.17 23.46
C VAL A 211 -11.91 -12.55 24.85
N ALA A 212 -11.45 -11.30 24.94
CA ALA A 212 -11.21 -10.61 26.21
C ALA A 212 -12.50 -10.32 26.99
N ASN A 213 -13.55 -9.86 26.31
CA ASN A 213 -14.86 -9.62 26.93
C ASN A 213 -15.98 -10.36 26.17
N PRO A 214 -16.27 -11.63 26.50
CA PRO A 214 -17.26 -12.43 25.80
C PRO A 214 -18.65 -11.82 25.76
N ARG A 215 -19.10 -11.14 26.83
CA ARG A 215 -20.43 -10.54 26.88
C ARG A 215 -20.55 -9.38 25.89
N ALA A 216 -19.66 -8.38 26.00
CA ALA A 216 -19.67 -7.21 25.12
C ALA A 216 -19.41 -7.59 23.66
N PHE A 217 -18.50 -8.55 23.43
CA PHE A 217 -18.21 -9.06 22.09
C PHE A 217 -19.46 -9.70 21.46
N ASN A 218 -20.18 -10.56 22.18
CA ASN A 218 -21.39 -11.20 21.66
C ASN A 218 -22.52 -10.18 21.40
N GLU A 219 -22.64 -9.13 22.21
CA GLU A 219 -23.59 -8.03 21.95
C GLU A 219 -23.26 -7.30 20.64
N GLU A 220 -21.99 -6.98 20.40
CA GLU A 220 -21.57 -6.31 19.17
C GLU A 220 -21.67 -7.22 17.94
N VAL A 221 -21.37 -8.51 18.09
CA VAL A 221 -21.60 -9.52 17.03
C VAL A 221 -23.08 -9.55 16.62
N LYS A 222 -24.02 -9.52 17.57
CA LYS A 222 -25.47 -9.49 17.27
C LYS A 222 -25.84 -8.26 16.46
N ARG A 223 -25.42 -7.07 16.89
CA ARG A 223 -25.66 -5.79 16.16
C ARG A 223 -25.08 -5.84 14.75
N THR A 224 -23.84 -6.30 14.61
CA THR A 224 -23.18 -6.42 13.31
C THR A 224 -23.95 -7.37 12.38
N LEU A 225 -24.45 -8.50 12.90
CA LEU A 225 -25.26 -9.44 12.11
C LEU A 225 -26.60 -8.85 11.67
N GLU A 226 -27.26 -8.06 12.52
CA GLU A 226 -28.51 -7.37 12.18
C GLU A 226 -28.30 -6.42 10.99
N VAL A 227 -27.24 -5.59 11.03
CA VAL A 227 -26.89 -4.68 9.93
C VAL A 227 -26.59 -5.45 8.64
N LEU A 228 -25.77 -6.50 8.72
CA LEU A 228 -25.41 -7.31 7.55
C LEU A 228 -26.62 -8.01 6.92
N ARG A 229 -27.57 -8.49 7.73
CA ARG A 229 -28.78 -9.16 7.24
C ARG A 229 -29.82 -8.18 6.70
N GLY A 230 -29.90 -6.98 7.27
CA GLY A 230 -30.83 -5.93 6.84
C GLY A 230 -30.41 -5.22 5.55
N ASN A 231 -29.14 -5.27 5.17
CA ASN A 231 -28.64 -4.63 3.95
C ASN A 231 -28.96 -5.48 2.70
N PRO A 232 -29.45 -4.87 1.59
CA PRO A 232 -29.88 -5.60 0.40
C PRO A 232 -28.74 -6.34 -0.33
N ILE A 233 -27.51 -5.85 -0.24
CA ILE A 233 -26.37 -6.47 -0.93
C ILE A 233 -25.80 -7.64 -0.10
N THR A 234 -25.52 -7.41 1.18
CA THR A 234 -24.94 -8.45 2.05
C THR A 234 -25.96 -9.46 2.56
N GLY A 235 -27.23 -9.05 2.70
CA GLY A 235 -28.33 -9.90 3.14
C GLY A 235 -29.02 -10.66 2.01
N ASP A 236 -28.90 -10.21 0.75
CA ASP A 236 -29.54 -10.86 -0.40
C ASP A 236 -28.64 -11.00 -1.63
N SER A 237 -28.27 -9.92 -2.33
CA SER A 237 -27.68 -10.02 -3.68
C SER A 237 -26.42 -10.90 -3.76
N LEU A 238 -25.47 -10.72 -2.85
CA LEU A 238 -24.26 -11.54 -2.78
C LEU A 238 -24.58 -13.00 -2.46
N GLY A 239 -25.50 -13.23 -1.52
CA GLY A 239 -25.92 -14.58 -1.15
C GLY A 239 -26.66 -15.27 -2.30
N ARG A 240 -27.46 -14.53 -3.08
CA ARG A 240 -28.29 -15.06 -4.16
C ARG A 240 -27.49 -15.36 -5.42
N TYR A 241 -26.78 -14.36 -5.94
CA TYR A 241 -26.14 -14.40 -7.26
C TYR A 241 -24.60 -14.51 -7.18
N GLY A 242 -24.03 -14.57 -5.98
CA GLY A 242 -22.59 -14.46 -5.80
C GLY A 242 -22.10 -13.06 -6.15
N THR A 243 -20.81 -12.92 -6.41
CA THR A 243 -20.22 -11.63 -6.79
C THR A 243 -20.55 -11.24 -8.23
N ALA A 244 -20.85 -12.22 -9.09
CA ALA A 244 -21.17 -12.02 -10.50
C ALA A 244 -22.45 -11.20 -10.77
N PHE A 245 -23.25 -10.87 -9.74
CA PHE A 245 -24.32 -9.87 -9.86
C PHE A 245 -23.80 -8.50 -10.34
N LEU A 246 -22.51 -8.22 -10.09
CA LEU A 246 -21.85 -6.99 -10.53
C LEU A 246 -21.74 -6.89 -12.06
N VAL A 247 -21.76 -8.00 -12.81
CA VAL A 247 -21.63 -7.96 -14.28
C VAL A 247 -22.65 -7.01 -14.90
N HIS A 248 -23.93 -7.17 -14.54
CA HIS A 248 -25.00 -6.35 -15.10
C HIS A 248 -24.88 -4.88 -14.67
N LEU A 249 -24.59 -4.65 -13.39
CA LEU A 249 -24.48 -3.31 -12.82
C LEU A 249 -23.32 -2.53 -13.44
N MET A 250 -22.13 -3.14 -13.53
CA MET A 250 -20.96 -2.51 -14.12
C MET A 250 -21.12 -2.28 -15.62
N ASN A 251 -21.78 -3.22 -16.32
CA ASN A 251 -22.06 -3.06 -17.74
C ASN A 251 -23.00 -1.87 -18.01
N LYS A 252 -24.10 -1.78 -17.24
CA LYS A 252 -25.06 -0.66 -17.34
C LYS A 252 -24.43 0.68 -16.98
N ALA A 253 -23.50 0.71 -16.03
CA ALA A 253 -22.76 1.90 -15.66
C ALA A 253 -21.68 2.30 -16.69
N GLY A 254 -21.40 1.47 -17.70
CA GLY A 254 -20.31 1.72 -18.65
C GLY A 254 -18.92 1.56 -18.05
N VAL A 255 -18.80 0.73 -17.02
CA VAL A 255 -17.55 0.50 -16.27
C VAL A 255 -16.96 -0.89 -16.56
N LEU A 256 -17.73 -1.84 -17.11
CA LEU A 256 -17.27 -3.22 -17.38
C LEU A 256 -16.32 -3.23 -18.60
N PRO A 257 -15.00 -3.41 -18.41
CA PRO A 257 -14.08 -3.40 -19.53
C PRO A 257 -14.30 -4.64 -20.41
N SER A 258 -14.16 -4.48 -21.72
CA SER A 258 -14.14 -5.60 -22.66
C SER A 258 -13.07 -5.41 -23.74
N TYR A 259 -12.63 -6.54 -24.32
CA TYR A 259 -11.60 -6.59 -25.37
C TYR A 259 -10.32 -5.79 -25.00
N ASN A 260 -9.64 -6.19 -23.93
CA ASN A 260 -8.46 -5.49 -23.39
C ASN A 260 -8.69 -4.00 -23.07
N PHE A 261 -9.80 -3.69 -22.40
CA PHE A 261 -10.20 -2.31 -22.07
C PHE A 261 -10.35 -1.39 -23.29
N THR A 262 -10.57 -1.92 -24.50
CA THR A 262 -10.86 -1.05 -25.66
C THR A 262 -12.29 -0.49 -25.59
N ARG A 263 -13.20 -1.19 -24.88
CA ARG A 263 -14.60 -0.79 -24.65
C ARG A 263 -14.94 -0.85 -23.16
N GLY A 264 -15.89 -0.01 -22.73
CA GLY A 264 -16.39 0.07 -21.34
C GLY A 264 -17.68 -0.71 -21.07
N PHE A 265 -18.12 -1.55 -22.03
CA PHE A 265 -19.24 -2.47 -21.85
C PHE A 265 -19.09 -3.68 -22.79
N PHE A 266 -19.91 -4.70 -22.59
CA PHE A 266 -19.99 -5.91 -23.37
C PHE A 266 -21.43 -6.20 -23.79
N ASP A 267 -21.67 -6.34 -25.09
CA ASP A 267 -23.02 -6.50 -25.66
C ASP A 267 -23.74 -7.75 -25.11
N ARG A 268 -22.98 -8.80 -24.79
CA ARG A 268 -23.46 -10.09 -24.29
C ARG A 268 -23.27 -10.26 -22.78
N ALA A 269 -23.29 -9.18 -22.01
CA ALA A 269 -23.11 -9.24 -20.55
C ALA A 269 -24.16 -10.10 -19.83
N GLU A 270 -25.40 -10.16 -20.37
CA GLU A 270 -26.49 -10.99 -19.83
C GLU A 270 -26.23 -12.50 -19.98
N ASP A 271 -25.38 -12.91 -20.93
CA ASP A 271 -25.02 -14.32 -21.12
C ASP A 271 -24.04 -14.83 -20.04
N VAL A 272 -23.40 -13.90 -19.32
CA VAL A 272 -22.34 -14.22 -18.35
C VAL A 272 -22.61 -13.68 -16.93
N CYS A 273 -23.80 -13.09 -16.70
CA CYS A 273 -24.13 -12.47 -15.41
C CYS A 273 -24.42 -13.49 -14.29
N GLY A 274 -24.44 -13.02 -13.04
CA GLY A 274 -24.69 -13.85 -11.86
C GLY A 274 -26.08 -14.52 -11.86
N GLU A 275 -27.07 -13.86 -12.45
CA GLU A 275 -28.42 -14.40 -12.65
C GLU A 275 -28.38 -15.63 -13.57
N ARG A 276 -27.71 -15.51 -14.73
CA ARG A 276 -27.55 -16.62 -15.67
C ARG A 276 -26.81 -17.81 -15.05
N ILE A 277 -25.71 -17.56 -14.34
CA ILE A 277 -24.95 -18.59 -13.63
C ILE A 277 -25.85 -19.29 -12.60
N THR A 278 -26.66 -18.51 -11.88
CA THR A 278 -27.57 -19.04 -10.85
C THR A 278 -28.66 -19.92 -11.44
N GLU A 279 -29.26 -19.51 -12.56
CA GLU A 279 -30.33 -20.28 -13.22
C GLU A 279 -29.82 -21.57 -13.85
N THR A 280 -28.62 -21.56 -14.44
CA THR A 280 -28.18 -22.63 -15.35
C THR A 280 -27.12 -23.56 -14.78
N MET A 281 -26.36 -23.12 -13.76
CA MET A 281 -25.16 -23.84 -13.29
C MET A 281 -25.11 -24.06 -11.79
N LEU A 282 -25.88 -23.33 -10.98
CA LEU A 282 -25.72 -23.37 -9.52
C LEU A 282 -26.13 -24.73 -8.93
N VAL A 283 -25.20 -25.37 -8.22
CA VAL A 283 -25.49 -26.55 -7.39
C VAL A 283 -25.91 -26.11 -6.00
N LYS A 284 -25.06 -25.31 -5.33
CA LYS A 284 -25.35 -24.77 -4.00
C LYS A 284 -24.50 -23.57 -3.64
N ARG A 285 -24.95 -22.91 -2.58
CA ARG A 285 -24.24 -21.81 -1.91
C ARG A 285 -23.22 -22.37 -0.92
N VAL A 286 -22.03 -21.76 -0.84
CA VAL A 286 -20.98 -22.13 0.10
C VAL A 286 -20.51 -20.90 0.89
N ALA A 287 -20.49 -21.02 2.21
CA ALA A 287 -19.97 -19.99 3.10
C ALA A 287 -18.50 -20.22 3.44
N CYS A 288 -17.76 -19.14 3.68
CA CYS A 288 -16.53 -19.22 4.48
C CYS A 288 -16.90 -19.44 5.96
N TYR A 289 -15.91 -19.79 6.78
CA TYR A 289 -16.12 -19.95 8.22
C TYR A 289 -16.80 -18.71 8.84
N GLY A 290 -17.87 -18.93 9.63
CA GLY A 290 -18.60 -17.89 10.36
C GLY A 290 -19.25 -16.80 9.50
N CYS A 291 -19.40 -17.01 8.18
CA CYS A 291 -19.88 -15.98 7.27
C CYS A 291 -21.41 -16.04 7.07
N PRO A 292 -22.17 -14.96 7.35
CA PRO A 292 -23.62 -14.93 7.14
C PRO A 292 -24.03 -14.68 5.68
N ILE A 293 -23.11 -14.23 4.82
CA ILE A 293 -23.38 -13.79 3.45
C ILE A 293 -23.45 -14.98 2.46
N ALA A 294 -22.58 -15.99 2.66
CA ALA A 294 -22.49 -17.18 1.81
C ALA A 294 -22.39 -16.88 0.29
N CYS A 295 -21.48 -16.00 -0.12
CA CYS A 295 -21.38 -15.53 -1.52
C CYS A 295 -20.86 -16.57 -2.52
N ALA A 296 -20.10 -17.56 -2.08
CA ALA A 296 -19.36 -18.42 -3.00
C ALA A 296 -20.24 -19.49 -3.63
N ARG A 297 -19.97 -19.83 -4.88
CA ARG A 297 -20.78 -20.73 -5.69
C ARG A 297 -20.07 -22.06 -5.88
N LEU A 298 -20.81 -23.14 -5.67
CA LEU A 298 -20.49 -24.43 -6.25
C LEU A 298 -21.38 -24.58 -7.48
N ILE A 299 -20.76 -24.68 -8.64
CA ILE A 299 -21.44 -24.73 -9.93
C ILE A 299 -21.18 -26.07 -10.61
N LYS A 300 -22.03 -26.39 -11.58
CA LYS A 300 -21.88 -27.51 -12.49
C LYS A 300 -21.87 -26.96 -13.91
N TYR A 301 -20.78 -27.19 -14.64
CA TYR A 301 -20.62 -26.76 -16.03
C TYR A 301 -20.48 -27.97 -16.95
N LYS A 302 -20.75 -27.77 -18.25
CA LYS A 302 -20.62 -28.80 -19.28
C LYS A 302 -19.43 -28.51 -20.18
N PHE A 303 -18.56 -29.49 -20.39
CA PHE A 303 -17.43 -29.37 -21.31
C PHE A 303 -17.11 -30.72 -21.94
N GLY A 304 -16.95 -30.77 -23.27
CA GLY A 304 -16.62 -32.03 -23.98
C GLY A 304 -17.66 -33.15 -23.82
N GLY A 305 -18.92 -32.83 -23.50
CA GLY A 305 -19.97 -33.81 -23.21
C GLY A 305 -20.04 -34.25 -21.74
N GLU A 306 -19.10 -33.83 -20.89
CA GLU A 306 -19.06 -34.18 -19.47
C GLU A 306 -19.60 -33.06 -18.58
N GLU A 307 -20.20 -33.43 -17.45
CA GLU A 307 -20.59 -32.51 -16.39
C GLU A 307 -19.51 -32.45 -15.31
N VAL A 308 -19.00 -31.25 -15.02
CA VAL A 308 -17.94 -31.03 -14.02
C VAL A 308 -18.44 -30.09 -12.93
N VAL A 309 -18.21 -30.47 -11.67
CA VAL A 309 -18.54 -29.64 -10.50
C VAL A 309 -17.28 -28.91 -10.03
N SER A 310 -17.36 -27.58 -9.92
CA SER A 310 -16.25 -26.73 -9.45
C SER A 310 -16.80 -25.49 -8.72
N SER A 311 -15.91 -24.66 -8.17
CA SER A 311 -16.30 -23.44 -7.46
C SER A 311 -15.97 -22.16 -8.23
N GLY A 312 -16.76 -21.12 -7.99
CA GLY A 312 -16.74 -19.87 -8.76
C GLY A 312 -17.61 -19.96 -10.02
N PRO A 313 -17.30 -19.21 -11.08
CA PRO A 313 -16.36 -18.09 -11.08
C PRO A 313 -16.87 -16.91 -10.23
N GLU A 314 -15.94 -16.18 -9.62
CA GLU A 314 -16.24 -14.87 -9.03
C GLU A 314 -16.33 -13.81 -10.15
N TYR A 315 -16.91 -12.64 -9.87
CA TYR A 315 -17.08 -11.53 -10.83
C TYR A 315 -15.83 -11.22 -11.65
N GLU A 316 -14.69 -11.07 -10.97
CA GLU A 316 -13.41 -10.76 -11.60
C GLU A 316 -12.95 -11.88 -12.55
N SER A 317 -13.16 -13.15 -12.18
CA SER A 317 -12.86 -14.29 -13.05
C SER A 317 -13.80 -14.35 -14.26
N VAL A 318 -15.09 -14.05 -14.06
CA VAL A 318 -16.08 -13.97 -15.15
C VAL A 318 -15.63 -12.93 -16.16
N TRP A 319 -15.31 -11.72 -15.69
CA TRP A 319 -14.86 -10.63 -16.54
C TRP A 319 -13.56 -10.97 -17.28
N ALA A 320 -12.51 -11.35 -16.55
CA ALA A 320 -11.16 -11.49 -17.09
C ALA A 320 -11.07 -12.57 -18.17
N LEU A 321 -11.72 -13.71 -17.94
CA LEU A 321 -11.73 -14.88 -18.83
C LEU A 321 -12.89 -14.86 -19.84
N GLY A 322 -13.80 -13.90 -19.70
CA GLY A 322 -15.01 -13.75 -20.50
C GLY A 322 -14.99 -12.46 -21.34
N PRO A 323 -15.78 -11.42 -20.98
CA PRO A 323 -15.85 -10.15 -21.68
C PRO A 323 -14.50 -9.54 -22.09
N ASN A 324 -13.48 -9.60 -21.22
CA ASN A 324 -12.18 -9.02 -21.54
C ASN A 324 -11.45 -9.75 -22.67
N CYS A 325 -11.71 -11.05 -22.82
CA CYS A 325 -11.21 -11.90 -23.91
C CYS A 325 -12.23 -12.02 -25.07
N GLY A 326 -13.38 -11.34 -25.04
CA GLY A 326 -14.44 -11.45 -26.04
C GLY A 326 -15.28 -12.74 -25.98
N ILE A 327 -15.19 -13.49 -24.87
CA ILE A 327 -15.90 -14.77 -24.68
C ILE A 327 -17.21 -14.53 -23.93
N SER A 328 -18.31 -15.13 -24.39
CA SER A 328 -19.61 -15.09 -23.70
C SER A 328 -20.16 -16.47 -23.30
N ASP A 329 -19.48 -17.55 -23.67
CA ASP A 329 -19.91 -18.89 -23.27
C ASP A 329 -19.53 -19.13 -21.81
N ILE A 330 -20.54 -19.15 -20.94
CA ILE A 330 -20.34 -19.30 -19.50
C ILE A 330 -19.76 -20.67 -19.10
N ASN A 331 -19.96 -21.72 -19.91
CA ASN A 331 -19.32 -23.02 -19.64
C ASN A 331 -17.82 -22.97 -19.93
N ILE A 332 -17.40 -22.27 -20.99
CA ILE A 332 -15.98 -22.04 -21.28
C ILE A 332 -15.34 -21.18 -20.19
N ILE A 333 -16.02 -20.13 -19.74
CA ILE A 333 -15.52 -19.27 -18.64
C ILE A 333 -15.38 -20.08 -17.34
N ALA A 334 -16.37 -20.91 -17.01
CA ALA A 334 -16.30 -21.80 -15.85
C ALA A 334 -15.16 -22.82 -15.96
N ARG A 335 -14.94 -23.40 -17.14
CA ARG A 335 -13.81 -24.31 -17.41
C ARG A 335 -12.47 -23.61 -17.27
N ALA A 336 -12.33 -22.39 -17.80
CA ALA A 336 -11.11 -21.60 -17.69
C ALA A 336 -10.79 -21.25 -16.23
N ASN A 337 -11.81 -20.87 -15.44
CA ASN A 337 -11.67 -20.64 -14.00
C ASN A 337 -11.27 -21.92 -13.24
N ASP A 338 -11.88 -23.07 -13.56
CA ASP A 338 -11.52 -24.37 -12.96
C ASP A 338 -10.06 -24.75 -13.25
N LEU A 339 -9.60 -24.55 -14.49
CA LEU A 339 -8.19 -24.75 -14.86
C LEU A 339 -7.26 -23.82 -14.08
N CYS A 340 -7.60 -22.53 -13.96
CA CYS A 340 -6.78 -21.59 -13.18
C CYS A 340 -6.68 -22.01 -11.71
N ASN A 341 -7.77 -22.47 -11.10
CA ASN A 341 -7.74 -23.01 -9.73
C ASN A 341 -6.82 -24.24 -9.64
N LYS A 342 -7.02 -25.24 -10.48
CA LYS A 342 -6.22 -26.49 -10.48
C LYS A 342 -4.73 -26.27 -10.70
N LEU A 343 -4.39 -25.33 -11.58
CA LEU A 343 -3.02 -25.02 -11.93
C LEU A 343 -2.36 -24.00 -10.98
N GLY A 344 -3.16 -23.29 -10.18
CA GLY A 344 -2.70 -22.24 -9.26
C GLY A 344 -2.34 -20.94 -9.97
N ILE A 345 -3.24 -20.40 -10.80
CA ILE A 345 -3.05 -19.16 -11.58
C ILE A 345 -4.07 -18.08 -11.17
N ASP A 346 -3.63 -16.82 -11.09
CA ASP A 346 -4.50 -15.65 -10.95
C ASP A 346 -5.36 -15.43 -12.21
N THR A 347 -6.68 -15.58 -12.08
CA THR A 347 -7.63 -15.42 -13.20
C THR A 347 -7.61 -14.02 -13.79
N ILE A 348 -7.45 -12.98 -12.96
CA ILE A 348 -7.42 -11.57 -13.38
C ILE A 348 -6.22 -11.35 -14.28
N SER A 349 -5.05 -11.69 -13.76
CA SER A 349 -3.78 -11.43 -14.44
C SER A 349 -3.64 -12.30 -15.70
N MET A 350 -4.14 -13.54 -15.67
CA MET A 350 -4.17 -14.42 -16.83
C MET A 350 -5.07 -13.87 -17.93
N GLY A 351 -6.33 -13.53 -17.63
CA GLY A 351 -7.28 -13.02 -18.62
C GLY A 351 -6.83 -11.70 -19.24
N ASN A 352 -6.26 -10.80 -18.43
CA ASN A 352 -5.72 -9.52 -18.88
C ASN A 352 -4.48 -9.71 -19.79
N THR A 353 -3.57 -10.61 -19.43
CA THR A 353 -2.40 -10.93 -20.27
C THR A 353 -2.83 -11.56 -21.61
N ILE A 354 -3.82 -12.46 -21.60
CA ILE A 354 -4.35 -13.07 -22.84
C ILE A 354 -5.03 -12.02 -23.72
N SER A 355 -5.90 -11.18 -23.15
CA SER A 355 -6.59 -10.12 -23.92
C SER A 355 -5.62 -9.13 -24.55
N PHE A 356 -4.55 -8.77 -23.84
CA PHE A 356 -3.47 -7.95 -24.36
C PHE A 356 -2.80 -8.58 -25.58
N LEU A 357 -2.49 -9.88 -25.52
CA LEU A 357 -1.89 -10.61 -26.65
C LEU A 357 -2.87 -10.77 -27.83
N MET A 358 -4.18 -10.93 -27.57
CA MET A 358 -5.20 -10.91 -28.62
C MET A 358 -5.19 -9.57 -29.37
N GLU A 359 -5.16 -8.45 -28.64
CA GLU A 359 -5.08 -7.12 -29.27
C GLU A 359 -3.76 -6.92 -30.03
N CYS A 360 -2.63 -7.36 -29.46
CA CYS A 360 -1.33 -7.30 -30.15
C CYS A 360 -1.34 -8.11 -31.45
N CYS A 361 -2.01 -9.26 -31.46
CA CYS A 361 -2.16 -10.08 -32.66
C CYS A 361 -3.01 -9.36 -33.72
N GLU A 362 -4.13 -8.74 -33.35
CA GLU A 362 -4.97 -7.97 -34.27
C GLU A 362 -4.24 -6.76 -34.86
N LYS A 363 -3.38 -6.11 -34.08
CA LYS A 363 -2.52 -5.00 -34.53
C LYS A 363 -1.27 -5.46 -35.29
N GLY A 364 -1.01 -6.77 -35.38
CA GLY A 364 0.16 -7.34 -36.05
C GLY A 364 1.49 -7.13 -35.31
N LEU A 365 1.45 -6.84 -34.01
CA LEU A 365 2.60 -6.53 -33.16
C LEU A 365 3.40 -7.78 -32.72
N LEU A 366 2.83 -8.98 -32.88
CA LEU A 366 3.52 -10.23 -32.52
C LEU A 366 4.45 -10.76 -33.64
N LYS A 367 4.45 -10.12 -34.82
CA LYS A 367 5.26 -10.56 -35.96
C LYS A 367 6.76 -10.47 -35.65
N GLY A 368 7.50 -11.53 -35.96
CA GLY A 368 8.96 -11.56 -35.83
C GLY A 368 9.49 -11.96 -34.44
N LEU A 369 8.62 -12.32 -33.49
CA LEU A 369 9.01 -12.77 -32.13
C LEU A 369 9.39 -14.27 -32.04
N GLY A 370 9.75 -14.93 -33.15
CA GLY A 370 10.18 -16.34 -33.17
C GLY A 370 9.03 -17.36 -33.11
N GLU A 371 9.10 -18.37 -32.23
CA GLU A 371 8.12 -19.47 -32.05
C GLU A 371 6.67 -19.01 -31.68
N VAL A 372 6.39 -17.71 -31.72
CA VAL A 372 5.11 -17.09 -31.38
C VAL A 372 4.27 -16.80 -32.63
N ASP A 373 4.31 -17.69 -33.63
CA ASP A 373 3.41 -17.63 -34.79
C ASP A 373 2.06 -18.26 -34.45
N PHE A 374 1.33 -17.63 -33.50
CA PHE A 374 0.03 -18.11 -33.04
C PHE A 374 -1.06 -17.09 -33.33
N LYS A 375 -2.10 -17.52 -34.05
CA LYS A 375 -3.28 -16.70 -34.36
C LYS A 375 -4.19 -16.63 -33.14
N LEU A 376 -3.90 -15.71 -32.22
CA LEU A 376 -4.80 -15.35 -31.11
C LEU A 376 -5.82 -14.33 -31.59
N LYS A 377 -7.10 -14.61 -31.36
CA LYS A 377 -8.20 -13.70 -31.67
C LYS A 377 -9.11 -13.57 -30.46
N PHE A 378 -9.68 -12.39 -30.27
CA PHE A 378 -10.78 -12.23 -29.33
C PHE A 378 -11.92 -13.20 -29.66
N GLY A 379 -12.51 -13.79 -28.62
CA GLY A 379 -13.59 -14.75 -28.76
C GLY A 379 -13.17 -16.18 -29.10
N ASP A 380 -11.87 -16.52 -29.08
CA ASP A 380 -11.40 -17.91 -29.29
C ASP A 380 -11.33 -18.72 -27.97
N PRO A 381 -12.28 -19.65 -27.71
CA PRO A 381 -12.30 -20.44 -26.48
C PRO A 381 -11.16 -21.46 -26.40
N ASN A 382 -10.72 -22.01 -27.53
CA ASN A 382 -9.68 -23.03 -27.56
C ASN A 382 -8.31 -22.41 -27.25
N ALA A 383 -8.05 -21.24 -27.81
CA ALA A 383 -6.85 -20.47 -27.50
C ALA A 383 -6.79 -20.10 -26.01
N LEU A 384 -7.90 -19.60 -25.43
CA LEU A 384 -7.99 -19.27 -24.01
C LEU A 384 -7.57 -20.46 -23.12
N LEU A 385 -8.23 -21.62 -23.30
CA LEU A 385 -7.97 -22.80 -22.47
C LEU A 385 -6.55 -23.34 -22.66
N LYS A 386 -6.04 -23.36 -23.89
CA LYS A 386 -4.69 -23.83 -24.20
C LYS A 386 -3.63 -22.95 -23.53
N VAL A 387 -3.76 -21.63 -23.63
CA VAL A 387 -2.77 -20.69 -23.10
C VAL A 387 -2.71 -20.74 -21.57
N ILE A 388 -3.83 -20.96 -20.88
CA ILE A 388 -3.84 -21.17 -19.42
C ILE A 388 -2.95 -22.35 -19.03
N VAL A 389 -3.11 -23.50 -19.70
CA VAL A 389 -2.30 -24.70 -19.46
C VAL A 389 -0.83 -24.43 -19.80
N ASP A 390 -0.56 -23.85 -20.96
CA ASP A 390 0.79 -23.55 -21.40
C ASP A 390 1.53 -22.61 -20.45
N THR A 391 0.81 -21.64 -19.87
CA THR A 391 1.33 -20.70 -18.87
C THR A 391 1.80 -21.43 -17.63
N ALA A 392 1.00 -22.36 -17.09
CA ALA A 392 1.35 -23.12 -15.89
C ALA A 392 2.65 -23.92 -16.04
N TYR A 393 2.91 -24.42 -17.24
CA TYR A 393 4.08 -25.23 -17.58
C TYR A 393 5.19 -24.47 -18.31
N LYS A 394 5.07 -23.13 -18.44
CA LYS A 394 6.04 -22.26 -19.15
C LYS A 394 6.48 -22.81 -20.52
N ARG A 395 5.52 -23.27 -21.33
CA ARG A 395 5.78 -23.83 -22.67
C ARG A 395 5.11 -23.01 -23.77
N GLY A 396 5.68 -22.96 -24.97
CA GLY A 396 5.16 -22.13 -26.06
C GLY A 396 4.90 -20.69 -25.62
N LEU A 397 3.71 -20.16 -25.93
CA LEU A 397 3.27 -18.83 -25.50
C LEU A 397 3.24 -18.66 -23.97
N GLY A 398 3.08 -19.77 -23.25
CA GLY A 398 3.16 -19.83 -21.80
C GLY A 398 4.42 -19.22 -21.20
N LYS A 399 5.55 -19.26 -21.93
CA LYS A 399 6.79 -18.59 -21.51
C LYS A 399 6.56 -17.09 -21.33
N LEU A 400 5.92 -16.45 -22.31
CA LEU A 400 5.64 -15.02 -22.30
C LEU A 400 4.55 -14.65 -21.28
N THR A 401 3.43 -15.37 -21.29
CA THR A 401 2.31 -15.09 -20.38
C THR A 401 2.64 -15.36 -18.91
N SER A 402 3.59 -16.26 -18.64
CA SER A 402 4.04 -16.54 -17.27
C SER A 402 4.75 -15.37 -16.59
N GLU A 403 5.16 -14.36 -17.36
CA GLU A 403 5.88 -13.18 -16.87
C GLU A 403 4.95 -12.04 -16.41
N GLY A 404 3.65 -12.14 -16.74
CA GLY A 404 2.65 -11.09 -16.57
C GLY A 404 2.68 -10.04 -17.68
N VAL A 405 1.61 -9.24 -17.80
CA VAL A 405 1.38 -8.33 -18.92
C VAL A 405 2.45 -7.25 -19.04
N SER A 406 2.99 -6.76 -17.91
CA SER A 406 3.97 -5.66 -17.94
C SER A 406 5.30 -6.08 -18.57
N ARG A 407 5.79 -7.27 -18.25
CA ARG A 407 7.02 -7.81 -18.86
C ARG A 407 6.75 -8.28 -20.28
N ALA A 408 5.61 -8.92 -20.52
CA ALA A 408 5.20 -9.32 -21.86
C ALA A 408 5.12 -8.12 -22.81
N ALA A 409 4.56 -6.99 -22.35
CA ALA A 409 4.43 -5.79 -23.16
C ALA A 409 5.76 -5.16 -23.53
N LYS A 410 6.76 -5.17 -22.64
CA LYS A 410 8.13 -4.72 -22.96
C LYS A 410 8.80 -5.58 -24.02
N ILE A 411 8.57 -6.89 -24.00
CA ILE A 411 9.10 -7.82 -25.01
C ILE A 411 8.43 -7.57 -26.37
N VAL A 412 7.13 -7.29 -26.37
CA VAL A 412 6.35 -7.01 -27.58
C VAL A 412 6.57 -5.57 -28.10
N GLY A 413 6.97 -4.63 -27.24
CA GLY A 413 7.04 -3.20 -27.55
C GLY A 413 5.66 -2.52 -27.61
N ALA A 414 4.74 -2.91 -26.71
CA ALA A 414 3.34 -2.47 -26.69
C ALA A 414 2.86 -2.03 -25.29
N GLU A 415 3.73 -1.38 -24.51
CA GLU A 415 3.44 -0.93 -23.14
C GLU A 415 2.22 0.00 -23.04
N ASP A 416 1.93 0.77 -24.08
CA ASP A 416 0.85 1.77 -24.10
C ASP A 416 -0.55 1.17 -23.91
N ILE A 417 -0.75 -0.08 -24.34
CA ILE A 417 -2.04 -0.79 -24.29
C ILE A 417 -2.09 -1.90 -23.22
N ALA A 418 -1.01 -2.07 -22.45
CA ALA A 418 -0.91 -3.07 -21.40
C ALA A 418 -1.62 -2.58 -20.13
N ALA A 419 -2.77 -3.17 -19.79
CA ALA A 419 -3.62 -2.71 -18.69
C ALA A 419 -3.06 -3.11 -17.31
N HIS A 420 -2.02 -2.42 -16.82
CA HIS A 420 -1.42 -2.67 -15.50
C HIS A 420 -0.99 -1.38 -14.76
N VAL A 421 -0.82 -1.48 -13.43
CA VAL A 421 -0.12 -0.45 -12.63
C VAL A 421 0.88 -1.13 -11.70
N LYS A 422 2.13 -0.65 -11.71
CA LYS A 422 3.28 -1.26 -11.01
C LYS A 422 3.46 -2.76 -11.33
N GLY A 423 3.21 -3.14 -12.57
CA GLY A 423 3.30 -4.53 -13.03
C GLY A 423 2.06 -5.40 -12.75
N LEU A 424 1.14 -4.98 -11.89
CA LEU A 424 -0.08 -5.73 -11.58
C LEU A 424 -1.21 -5.36 -12.53
N GLU A 425 -1.81 -6.36 -13.16
CA GLU A 425 -2.91 -6.26 -14.11
C GLU A 425 -4.12 -5.57 -13.48
N LEU A 426 -4.81 -4.72 -14.26
CA LEU A 426 -6.02 -4.04 -13.79
C LEU A 426 -7.19 -5.02 -13.66
N PRO A 427 -8.05 -4.84 -12.64
CA PRO A 427 -9.28 -5.62 -12.47
C PRO A 427 -10.46 -5.04 -13.29
N ALA A 428 -11.64 -5.62 -13.11
CA ALA A 428 -12.85 -5.46 -13.93
C ALA A 428 -13.55 -4.08 -13.90
N TYR A 429 -12.84 -2.98 -13.69
CA TYR A 429 -13.43 -1.63 -13.69
C TYR A 429 -12.59 -0.67 -14.53
N ASP A 430 -13.20 -0.11 -15.58
CA ASP A 430 -12.55 0.85 -16.46
C ASP A 430 -12.34 2.19 -15.74
N PRO A 431 -11.09 2.64 -15.53
CA PRO A 431 -10.81 3.85 -14.77
C PRO A 431 -11.27 5.13 -15.49
N ARG A 432 -11.54 5.11 -16.80
CA ARG A 432 -12.08 6.28 -17.50
C ARG A 432 -13.49 6.62 -17.03
N SER A 433 -14.27 5.61 -16.65
CA SER A 433 -15.65 5.75 -16.18
C SER A 433 -15.78 5.93 -14.67
N ALA A 434 -14.67 5.92 -13.91
CA ALA A 434 -14.66 6.06 -12.45
C ALA A 434 -13.35 6.69 -11.96
N LYS A 435 -13.33 8.01 -11.75
CA LYS A 435 -12.10 8.78 -11.44
C LYS A 435 -11.51 8.41 -10.09
N GLY A 436 -12.34 8.08 -9.10
CA GLY A 436 -11.87 7.54 -7.83
C GLY A 436 -11.13 6.22 -8.02
N MET A 437 -11.64 5.34 -8.88
CA MET A 437 -11.00 4.04 -9.16
C MET A 437 -9.69 4.22 -9.91
N ALA A 438 -9.63 5.18 -10.83
CA ALA A 438 -8.40 5.59 -11.51
C ALA A 438 -7.29 5.96 -10.50
N LEU A 439 -7.63 6.80 -9.52
CA LEU A 439 -6.71 7.18 -8.44
C LEU A 439 -6.36 5.99 -7.52
N ALA A 440 -7.34 5.14 -7.20
CA ALA A 440 -7.12 3.94 -6.37
C ALA A 440 -6.13 2.97 -7.02
N TYR A 441 -6.21 2.77 -8.33
CA TYR A 441 -5.23 1.96 -9.07
C TYR A 441 -3.85 2.58 -9.06
N ALA A 442 -3.75 3.87 -9.42
CA ALA A 442 -2.48 4.59 -9.49
C ALA A 442 -1.73 4.54 -8.16
N THR A 443 -2.43 4.71 -7.03
CA THR A 443 -1.82 4.91 -5.70
C THR A 443 -1.74 3.65 -4.84
N SER A 444 -2.27 2.51 -5.31
CA SER A 444 -2.24 1.25 -4.56
C SER A 444 -0.80 0.77 -4.30
N ASN A 445 -0.49 0.50 -3.03
CA ASN A 445 0.82 0.00 -2.60
C ASN A 445 1.19 -1.38 -3.18
N ARG A 446 0.25 -2.14 -3.72
CA ARG A 446 0.54 -3.45 -4.33
C ARG A 446 0.41 -3.48 -5.85
N GLY A 447 0.23 -2.32 -6.48
CA GLY A 447 -0.13 -2.20 -7.90
C GLY A 447 -1.64 -2.19 -8.14
N GLY A 448 -2.03 -2.16 -9.41
CA GLY A 448 -3.40 -1.94 -9.88
C GLY A 448 -4.44 -2.89 -9.27
N CYS A 449 -5.14 -2.43 -8.22
CA CYS A 449 -6.06 -3.28 -7.46
C CYS A 449 -7.22 -2.49 -6.85
N HIS A 450 -8.45 -2.95 -7.12
CA HIS A 450 -9.69 -2.33 -6.64
C HIS A 450 -9.92 -2.52 -5.14
N LEU A 451 -9.27 -3.49 -4.48
CA LEU A 451 -9.53 -3.79 -3.08
C LEU A 451 -8.74 -2.93 -2.10
N ARG A 452 -7.76 -2.12 -2.53
CA ARG A 452 -7.11 -1.17 -1.60
C ARG A 452 -8.05 -0.02 -1.27
N ALA A 453 -8.78 0.47 -2.26
CA ALA A 453 -9.87 1.43 -2.09
C ALA A 453 -11.02 0.97 -3.01
N TYR A 454 -12.04 0.30 -2.44
CA TYR A 454 -13.14 -0.20 -3.25
C TYR A 454 -14.21 0.87 -3.49
N VAL A 455 -13.80 1.96 -4.13
CA VAL A 455 -14.62 3.15 -4.39
C VAL A 455 -15.89 2.87 -5.20
N VAL A 456 -15.93 1.76 -5.95
CA VAL A 456 -17.12 1.25 -6.67
C VAL A 456 -18.34 1.16 -5.75
N MET A 457 -18.14 0.90 -4.45
CA MET A 457 -19.24 0.89 -3.49
C MET A 457 -20.03 2.21 -3.51
N SER A 458 -19.36 3.36 -3.55
CA SER A 458 -20.02 4.68 -3.53
C SER A 458 -20.17 5.26 -4.93
N GLU A 459 -19.19 5.05 -5.80
CA GLU A 459 -19.21 5.57 -7.16
C GLU A 459 -20.28 4.93 -8.04
N ILE A 460 -20.59 3.64 -7.81
CA ILE A 460 -21.51 2.88 -8.67
C ILE A 460 -22.66 2.28 -7.87
N LEU A 461 -22.39 1.62 -6.73
CA LEU A 461 -23.44 0.93 -5.96
C LEU A 461 -24.24 1.89 -5.06
N GLY A 462 -23.78 3.13 -4.88
CA GLY A 462 -24.46 4.12 -4.03
C GLY A 462 -24.39 3.85 -2.53
N VAL A 463 -23.41 3.05 -2.09
CA VAL A 463 -23.24 2.61 -0.70
C VAL A 463 -21.97 3.21 -0.09
N PRO A 464 -22.03 3.85 1.10
CA PRO A 464 -23.26 4.23 1.81
C PRO A 464 -24.01 5.38 1.14
N ARG A 465 -23.36 6.15 0.25
CA ARG A 465 -23.98 7.19 -0.56
C ARG A 465 -23.38 7.20 -1.96
N TYR A 466 -24.17 7.65 -2.93
CA TYR A 466 -23.71 7.86 -4.30
C TYR A 466 -22.74 9.04 -4.38
N VAL A 467 -21.66 8.84 -5.13
CA VAL A 467 -20.70 9.90 -5.52
C VAL A 467 -20.55 9.82 -7.03
N ASP A 468 -20.70 10.94 -7.73
CA ASP A 468 -20.56 10.97 -9.19
C ASP A 468 -19.20 10.38 -9.63
N PRO A 469 -19.18 9.27 -10.38
CA PRO A 469 -17.95 8.60 -10.80
C PRO A 469 -17.11 9.42 -11.78
N LEU A 470 -17.69 10.43 -12.46
CA LEU A 470 -16.97 11.25 -13.45
C LEU A 470 -16.33 12.51 -12.84
N SER A 471 -16.75 12.91 -11.64
CA SER A 471 -16.18 14.06 -10.93
C SER A 471 -14.76 13.80 -10.41
N TYR A 472 -13.94 14.86 -10.35
CA TYR A 472 -12.62 14.85 -9.71
C TYR A 472 -12.67 15.30 -8.25
N GLU A 473 -13.76 15.95 -7.85
CA GLU A 473 -13.92 16.55 -6.52
C GLU A 473 -14.08 15.48 -5.43
N GLY A 474 -13.39 15.67 -4.31
CA GLY A 474 -13.47 14.78 -3.13
C GLY A 474 -12.90 13.37 -3.32
N LYS A 475 -12.35 13.04 -4.50
CA LYS A 475 -11.83 11.70 -4.81
C LYS A 475 -10.56 11.36 -4.02
N ALA A 476 -9.72 12.37 -3.75
CA ALA A 476 -8.50 12.21 -2.98
C ALA A 476 -8.80 11.74 -1.55
N GLU A 477 -9.70 12.43 -0.86
CA GLU A 477 -10.13 12.13 0.50
C GLU A 477 -10.86 10.79 0.57
N LEU A 478 -11.76 10.53 -0.39
CA LEU A 478 -12.48 9.27 -0.53
C LEU A 478 -11.53 8.07 -0.63
N VAL A 479 -10.55 8.14 -1.54
CA VAL A 479 -9.58 7.07 -1.75
C VAL A 479 -8.68 6.89 -0.52
N LYS A 480 -8.16 7.98 0.07
CA LYS A 480 -7.35 7.92 1.30
C LYS A 480 -8.10 7.20 2.41
N ARG A 481 -9.33 7.64 2.74
CA ARG A 481 -10.12 7.06 3.84
C ARG A 481 -10.39 5.58 3.65
N LEU A 482 -10.80 5.18 2.44
CA LEU A 482 -11.05 3.78 2.14
C LEU A 482 -9.78 2.93 2.22
N GLN A 483 -8.63 3.46 1.82
CA GLN A 483 -7.35 2.76 1.94
C GLN A 483 -6.93 2.54 3.40
N ASP A 484 -7.13 3.54 4.26
CA ASP A 484 -6.79 3.46 5.69
C ASP A 484 -7.66 2.44 6.40
N VAL A 485 -8.99 2.57 6.25
CA VAL A 485 -9.94 1.65 6.86
C VAL A 485 -9.77 0.23 6.29
N SER A 486 -9.51 0.09 4.99
CA SER A 486 -9.23 -1.22 4.38
C SER A 486 -7.96 -1.86 4.93
N ALA A 487 -6.91 -1.08 5.23
CA ALA A 487 -5.68 -1.61 5.80
C ALA A 487 -5.92 -2.25 7.18
N VAL A 488 -6.79 -1.67 8.00
CA VAL A 488 -7.18 -2.26 9.28
C VAL A 488 -8.08 -3.47 9.09
N ILE A 489 -9.11 -3.41 8.24
CA ILE A 489 -9.98 -4.57 7.95
C ILE A 489 -9.16 -5.76 7.43
N ASP A 490 -8.16 -5.48 6.60
CA ASP A 490 -7.20 -6.48 6.12
C ASP A 490 -6.32 -7.04 7.26
N SER A 491 -6.02 -6.24 8.29
CA SER A 491 -5.22 -6.66 9.46
C SER A 491 -6.05 -7.39 10.52
N LEU A 492 -7.35 -7.08 10.63
CA LEU A 492 -8.35 -7.88 11.33
C LEU A 492 -8.62 -9.20 10.62
N VAL A 493 -8.29 -9.26 9.32
CA VAL A 493 -8.51 -10.40 8.45
C VAL A 493 -10.01 -10.72 8.32
N MET A 494 -10.81 -9.66 8.18
CA MET A 494 -12.25 -9.75 7.92
C MET A 494 -12.57 -9.68 6.41
N CYS A 495 -13.71 -10.23 6.02
CA CYS A 495 -14.17 -10.16 4.65
C CYS A 495 -14.58 -8.74 4.26
N LYS A 496 -13.96 -8.17 3.22
CA LYS A 496 -14.30 -6.83 2.72
C LYS A 496 -15.76 -6.63 2.29
N TYR A 497 -16.53 -7.68 2.04
CA TYR A 497 -17.96 -7.51 1.78
C TYR A 497 -18.76 -6.98 2.96
N THR A 498 -18.24 -7.03 4.19
CA THR A 498 -18.87 -6.34 5.32
C THR A 498 -18.83 -4.82 5.16
N MET A 499 -17.91 -4.27 4.36
CA MET A 499 -17.84 -2.83 4.04
C MET A 499 -19.08 -2.32 3.29
N LEU A 500 -19.82 -3.21 2.60
CA LEU A 500 -21.02 -2.85 1.86
C LEU A 500 -22.25 -2.60 2.76
N ALA A 501 -22.10 -2.73 4.08
CA ALA A 501 -23.18 -2.55 5.03
C ALA A 501 -22.77 -1.81 6.31
N LEU A 502 -21.52 -1.96 6.76
CA LEU A 502 -21.09 -1.47 8.08
C LEU A 502 -20.65 0.00 8.12
N PHE A 503 -20.85 0.74 7.03
CA PHE A 503 -20.66 2.20 6.98
C PHE A 503 -21.99 2.87 6.70
N SER A 504 -22.22 4.02 7.33
CA SER A 504 -23.45 4.81 7.22
C SER A 504 -23.20 6.15 6.50
N THR A 505 -21.96 6.64 6.49
CA THR A 505 -21.61 7.93 5.85
C THR A 505 -20.36 7.83 4.96
N LEU A 506 -20.10 8.87 4.15
CA LEU A 506 -18.86 8.99 3.36
C LEU A 506 -17.62 9.30 4.22
N ALA A 507 -17.77 9.37 5.55
CA ALA A 507 -16.64 9.32 6.48
C ALA A 507 -16.06 7.91 6.63
N TYR A 508 -16.82 6.86 6.27
CA TYR A 508 -16.45 5.45 6.47
C TYR A 508 -16.08 5.16 7.92
N GLU A 509 -16.91 5.65 8.84
CA GLU A 509 -16.73 5.49 10.27
C GLU A 509 -16.60 4.00 10.66
N PRO A 510 -15.47 3.57 11.26
CA PRO A 510 -15.19 2.15 11.49
C PRO A 510 -15.84 1.62 12.78
N THR A 511 -16.95 2.20 13.23
CA THR A 511 -17.55 1.98 14.57
C THR A 511 -17.69 0.49 14.93
N HIS A 512 -18.30 -0.30 14.04
CA HIS A 512 -18.49 -1.74 14.28
C HIS A 512 -17.17 -2.50 14.35
N TYR A 513 -16.22 -2.20 13.46
CA TYR A 513 -14.92 -2.85 13.44
C TYR A 513 -14.09 -2.51 14.68
N ALA A 514 -14.05 -1.24 15.08
CA ALA A 514 -13.34 -0.76 16.25
C ALA A 514 -13.89 -1.40 17.55
N ARG A 515 -15.22 -1.51 17.68
CA ARG A 515 -15.86 -2.19 18.82
C ARG A 515 -15.62 -3.69 18.84
N LEU A 516 -15.70 -4.37 17.68
CA LEU A 516 -15.37 -5.79 17.58
C LEU A 516 -13.92 -6.05 17.98
N LEU A 517 -12.97 -5.25 17.48
CA LEU A 517 -11.57 -5.33 17.85
C LEU A 517 -11.37 -5.11 19.35
N THR A 518 -11.94 -4.04 19.90
CA THR A 518 -11.81 -3.67 21.31
C THR A 518 -12.33 -4.75 22.23
N THR A 519 -13.54 -5.24 21.98
CA THR A 519 -14.17 -6.26 22.82
C THR A 519 -13.53 -7.65 22.66
N ALA A 520 -12.96 -7.95 21.49
CA ALA A 520 -12.23 -9.19 21.25
C ALA A 520 -10.86 -9.22 21.93
N THR A 521 -10.12 -8.10 21.89
CA THR A 521 -8.70 -8.06 22.31
C THR A 521 -8.49 -7.50 23.71
N GLY A 522 -9.35 -6.57 24.12
CA GLY A 522 -9.14 -5.71 25.29
C GLY A 522 -8.35 -4.44 25.00
N PHE A 523 -7.90 -4.23 23.76
CA PHE A 523 -7.27 -2.99 23.32
C PHE A 523 -8.33 -1.93 23.09
N TYR A 524 -8.26 -0.81 23.80
CA TYR A 524 -9.16 0.29 23.50
C TYR A 524 -8.77 0.91 22.17
N VAL A 525 -9.57 0.67 21.14
CA VAL A 525 -9.44 1.26 19.80
C VAL A 525 -10.76 1.93 19.48
N ASP A 526 -10.74 3.26 19.49
CA ASP A 526 -11.84 4.08 18.98
C ASP A 526 -11.69 4.33 17.47
N GLU A 527 -12.54 5.18 16.90
CA GLU A 527 -12.52 5.46 15.46
C GLU A 527 -11.28 6.24 15.00
N GLU A 528 -10.74 7.12 15.85
CA GLU A 528 -9.55 7.91 15.56
C GLU A 528 -8.31 7.02 15.53
N GLU A 529 -8.10 6.23 16.59
CA GLU A 529 -6.98 5.29 16.65
C GLU A 529 -7.09 4.23 15.54
N PHE A 530 -8.30 3.75 15.22
CA PHE A 530 -8.50 2.85 14.08
C PHE A 530 -8.01 3.46 12.77
N CYS A 531 -8.38 4.71 12.48
CA CYS A 531 -7.92 5.38 11.27
C CYS A 531 -6.40 5.64 11.30
N LYS A 532 -5.84 5.99 12.46
CA LYS A 532 -4.41 6.18 12.67
C LYS A 532 -3.61 4.90 12.39
N ILE A 533 -4.07 3.73 12.89
CA ILE A 533 -3.47 2.42 12.61
C ILE A 533 -3.50 2.13 11.11
N GLY A 534 -4.64 2.37 10.46
CA GLY A 534 -4.77 2.18 9.01
C GLY A 534 -3.80 3.04 8.20
N GLU A 535 -3.71 4.33 8.55
CA GLU A 535 -2.80 5.28 7.92
C GLU A 535 -1.33 4.92 8.18
N ARG A 536 -1.00 4.43 9.38
CA ARG A 536 0.33 3.91 9.73
C ARG A 536 0.73 2.73 8.84
N ILE A 537 -0.14 1.72 8.72
CA ILE A 537 0.10 0.55 7.85
C ILE A 537 0.33 0.99 6.40
N TYR A 538 -0.53 1.87 5.89
CA TYR A 538 -0.44 2.31 4.49
C TYR A 538 0.85 3.10 4.20
N ASN A 539 1.29 3.94 5.14
CA ASN A 539 2.55 4.69 5.02
C ASN A 539 3.77 3.78 5.16
N LEU A 540 3.77 2.79 6.06
CA LEU A 540 4.87 1.82 6.18
C LEU A 540 5.08 1.04 4.87
N GLU A 541 3.99 0.59 4.25
CA GLU A 541 4.05 -0.06 2.93
C GLU A 541 4.53 0.90 1.84
N ARG A 542 4.16 2.18 1.91
CA ARG A 542 4.68 3.19 0.98
C ARG A 542 6.19 3.36 1.15
N LEU A 543 6.69 3.39 2.39
CA LEU A 543 8.13 3.43 2.68
C LEU A 543 8.84 2.17 2.16
N PHE A 544 8.25 0.98 2.33
CA PHE A 544 8.79 -0.24 1.72
C PHE A 544 8.96 -0.06 0.21
N ASN A 545 7.93 0.41 -0.48
CA ASN A 545 7.99 0.59 -1.93
C ASN A 545 9.02 1.66 -2.34
N ILE A 546 9.10 2.79 -1.62
CA ILE A 546 10.10 3.82 -1.90
C ILE A 546 11.51 3.26 -1.74
N ARG A 547 11.75 2.47 -0.69
CA ARG A 547 13.00 1.75 -0.46
C ARG A 547 13.34 0.79 -1.61
N GLU A 548 12.34 0.17 -2.24
CA GLU A 548 12.52 -0.68 -3.43
C GLU A 548 12.54 0.10 -4.77
N GLY A 549 12.59 1.44 -4.74
CA GLY A 549 12.77 2.29 -5.92
C GLY A 549 11.48 2.88 -6.52
N PHE A 550 10.33 2.71 -5.87
CA PHE A 550 9.08 3.31 -6.32
C PHE A 550 9.00 4.79 -5.97
N ASN A 551 8.42 5.59 -6.87
CA ASN A 551 8.24 7.02 -6.73
C ASN A 551 6.99 7.47 -7.50
N ARG A 552 6.74 8.78 -7.56
CA ARG A 552 5.61 9.36 -8.31
C ARG A 552 5.44 8.81 -9.73
N SER A 553 6.50 8.56 -10.50
CA SER A 553 6.37 8.09 -11.89
C SER A 553 5.71 6.71 -11.99
N HIS A 554 5.69 5.95 -10.90
CA HIS A 554 5.05 4.64 -10.80
C HIS A 554 3.60 4.73 -10.30
N ASP A 555 3.16 5.89 -9.82
CA ASP A 555 1.76 6.17 -9.51
C ASP A 555 1.06 6.69 -10.76
N THR A 556 0.97 5.84 -11.79
CA THR A 556 0.45 6.19 -13.11
C THR A 556 -0.64 5.22 -13.58
N LEU A 557 -1.19 5.46 -14.76
CA LEU A 557 -2.08 4.57 -15.51
C LEU A 557 -1.49 4.32 -16.91
N PRO A 558 -1.82 3.18 -17.56
CA PRO A 558 -1.49 2.95 -18.96
C PRO A 558 -1.98 4.07 -19.88
N LEU A 559 -1.20 4.39 -20.94
CA LEU A 559 -1.46 5.55 -21.81
C LEU A 559 -2.84 5.50 -22.46
N ARG A 560 -3.39 4.31 -22.73
CA ARG A 560 -4.77 4.12 -23.17
C ARG A 560 -5.77 4.94 -22.35
N PHE A 561 -5.67 4.92 -21.02
CA PHE A 561 -6.65 5.60 -20.16
C PHE A 561 -6.46 7.12 -20.11
N LEU A 562 -5.28 7.60 -20.53
CA LEU A 562 -4.91 9.01 -20.55
C LEU A 562 -5.12 9.66 -21.93
N ARG A 563 -5.18 8.85 -23.00
CA ARG A 563 -5.18 9.35 -24.40
C ARG A 563 -6.28 8.77 -25.29
N GLU A 564 -6.83 7.60 -24.98
CA GLU A 564 -7.89 6.96 -25.78
C GLU A 564 -9.25 7.10 -25.09
N PRO A 565 -10.11 8.05 -25.51
CA PRO A 565 -11.42 8.22 -24.90
C PRO A 565 -12.31 7.02 -25.18
N LEU A 566 -13.24 6.73 -24.27
CA LEU A 566 -14.29 5.75 -24.53
C LEU A 566 -15.13 6.19 -25.72
N ARG A 567 -15.35 5.28 -26.67
CA ARG A 567 -16.05 5.60 -27.94
C ARG A 567 -17.57 5.59 -27.80
N GLU A 568 -18.08 4.95 -26.76
CA GLU A 568 -19.48 4.60 -26.57
C GLU A 568 -19.80 4.33 -25.08
N GLY A 569 -21.08 4.15 -24.77
CA GLY A 569 -21.58 3.94 -23.42
C GLY A 569 -21.79 5.23 -22.61
N PRO A 570 -22.25 5.12 -21.34
CA PRO A 570 -22.53 6.26 -20.46
C PRO A 570 -21.36 7.22 -20.23
N ALA A 571 -20.12 6.74 -20.32
CA ALA A 571 -18.90 7.53 -20.15
C ALA A 571 -18.21 7.85 -21.50
N LYS A 572 -18.97 7.94 -22.60
CA LYS A 572 -18.43 8.28 -23.92
C LYS A 572 -17.68 9.62 -23.87
N GLY A 573 -16.47 9.63 -24.40
CA GLY A 573 -15.59 10.81 -24.44
C GLY A 573 -14.67 10.95 -23.22
N GLU A 574 -14.86 10.14 -22.18
CA GLU A 574 -14.11 10.28 -20.93
C GLU A 574 -12.64 9.81 -21.03
N LEU A 575 -11.77 10.57 -20.38
CA LEU A 575 -10.34 10.33 -20.14
C LEU A 575 -10.01 10.58 -18.67
N VAL A 576 -8.82 10.17 -18.23
CA VAL A 576 -8.34 10.46 -16.87
C VAL A 576 -7.26 11.55 -16.88
N ASP A 577 -7.53 12.68 -16.22
CA ASP A 577 -6.54 13.72 -15.87
C ASP A 577 -5.90 13.35 -14.52
N LEU A 578 -4.95 12.42 -14.58
CA LEU A 578 -4.38 11.81 -13.37
C LEU A 578 -3.58 12.81 -12.52
N ALA A 579 -2.97 13.82 -13.15
CA ALA A 579 -2.15 14.79 -12.44
C ALA A 579 -2.96 15.57 -11.38
N LYS A 580 -4.19 15.98 -11.73
CA LYS A 580 -5.11 16.65 -10.80
C LYS A 580 -5.46 15.78 -9.60
N LEU A 581 -5.66 14.47 -9.81
CA LEU A 581 -6.00 13.53 -8.74
C LEU A 581 -4.81 13.25 -7.82
N LEU A 582 -3.60 13.07 -8.38
CA LEU A 582 -2.41 12.72 -7.62
C LEU A 582 -1.95 13.84 -6.68
N ASP A 583 -1.93 15.09 -7.16
CA ASP A 583 -1.50 16.22 -6.33
C ASP A 583 -2.41 16.39 -5.11
N ALA A 584 -3.72 16.34 -5.31
CA ALA A 584 -4.69 16.38 -4.21
C ALA A 584 -4.51 15.18 -3.27
N TYR A 585 -4.31 13.98 -3.81
CA TYR A 585 -4.10 12.76 -3.02
C TYR A 585 -2.84 12.82 -2.14
N TYR A 586 -1.71 13.27 -2.68
CA TYR A 586 -0.47 13.40 -1.90
C TYR A 586 -0.63 14.43 -0.78
N MET A 587 -1.30 15.56 -1.06
CA MET A 587 -1.56 16.57 -0.05
C MET A 587 -2.38 16.01 1.12
N VAL A 588 -3.50 15.31 0.84
CA VAL A 588 -4.35 14.74 1.91
C VAL A 588 -3.68 13.58 2.66
N ARG A 589 -2.72 12.90 2.02
CA ARG A 589 -1.87 11.87 2.62
C ARG A 589 -0.78 12.43 3.52
N GLY A 590 -0.45 13.72 3.39
CA GLY A 590 0.73 14.32 4.02
C GLY A 590 2.04 13.87 3.39
N TRP A 591 2.03 13.72 2.07
CA TRP A 591 3.19 13.40 1.26
C TRP A 591 3.63 14.64 0.47
N ASN A 592 4.91 14.70 0.11
CA ASN A 592 5.39 15.70 -0.83
C ASN A 592 4.92 15.40 -2.27
N TYR A 593 5.22 16.30 -3.19
CA TYR A 593 4.83 16.17 -4.59
C TYR A 593 5.53 15.02 -5.31
N ASP A 594 6.62 14.46 -4.79
CA ASP A 594 7.26 13.25 -5.33
C ASP A 594 6.63 11.94 -4.76
N GLY A 595 5.58 12.07 -3.94
CA GLY A 595 4.85 10.97 -3.33
C GLY A 595 5.59 10.30 -2.17
N VAL A 596 6.45 11.04 -1.47
CA VAL A 596 7.17 10.60 -0.26
C VAL A 596 6.47 11.15 0.97
N PRO A 597 6.12 10.32 1.98
CA PRO A 597 5.59 10.80 3.25
C PRO A 597 6.51 11.82 3.91
N MET A 598 5.94 12.94 4.37
CA MET A 598 6.69 13.99 5.07
C MET A 598 7.10 13.51 6.46
N ASP A 599 8.27 13.93 6.95
CA ASP A 599 8.75 13.56 8.29
C ASP A 599 7.72 13.85 9.39
N LYS A 600 7.07 15.03 9.35
CA LYS A 600 6.01 15.41 10.30
C LYS A 600 4.86 14.39 10.32
N LYS A 601 4.47 13.86 9.15
CA LYS A 601 3.43 12.84 9.03
C LYS A 601 3.93 11.49 9.56
N LEU A 602 5.17 11.11 9.30
CA LEU A 602 5.73 9.84 9.77
C LEU A 602 5.81 9.80 11.31
N TYR A 603 6.29 10.87 11.95
CA TYR A 603 6.34 10.94 13.41
C TYR A 603 4.93 10.91 14.04
N GLN A 604 3.91 11.53 13.42
CA GLN A 604 2.52 11.40 13.88
C GLN A 604 2.01 9.95 13.85
N LEU A 605 2.58 9.11 12.98
CA LEU A 605 2.22 7.71 12.82
C LEU A 605 3.18 6.77 13.55
N ASP A 606 4.10 7.29 14.36
CA ASP A 606 5.13 6.50 15.05
C ASP A 606 6.02 5.69 14.06
N LEU A 607 6.32 6.31 12.92
CA LEU A 607 7.20 5.78 11.88
C LEU A 607 8.43 6.67 11.69
N GLU A 608 9.53 6.07 11.26
CA GLU A 608 10.79 6.77 10.99
C GLU A 608 10.95 7.06 9.48
N PRO A 609 11.52 8.21 9.09
CA PRO A 609 11.85 8.50 7.71
C PRO A 609 13.00 7.64 7.20
N LEU A 610 12.96 7.26 5.91
CA LEU A 610 14.06 6.55 5.26
C LEU A 610 15.33 7.41 5.17
N TYR A 611 15.17 8.72 4.95
CA TYR A 611 16.26 9.67 4.86
C TYR A 611 16.42 10.42 6.19
N THR A 612 17.55 10.20 6.86
CA THR A 612 17.89 10.80 8.16
C THR A 612 19.01 11.85 8.08
N GLY A 613 19.40 12.23 6.86
CA GLY A 613 20.44 13.22 6.62
C GLY A 613 19.97 14.67 6.80
N PRO A 614 20.84 15.65 6.50
CA PRO A 614 20.52 17.05 6.63
C PRO A 614 19.32 17.47 5.77
N LYS A 615 18.52 18.40 6.29
CA LYS A 615 17.31 18.92 5.62
C LYS A 615 17.52 20.34 5.12
N LEU A 616 16.88 20.69 4.01
CA LEU A 616 16.83 22.05 3.48
C LEU A 616 15.72 22.84 4.18
N GLN A 617 16.06 24.01 4.70
CA GLN A 617 15.13 25.04 5.13
C GLN A 617 15.20 26.20 4.15
N VAL A 618 14.05 26.63 3.64
CA VAL A 618 13.98 27.75 2.70
C VAL A 618 13.50 29.00 3.43
N ALA A 619 14.35 30.02 3.48
CA ALA A 619 14.06 31.32 4.09
C ALA A 619 13.34 32.24 3.10
N ILE A 620 12.08 32.57 3.38
CA ILE A 620 11.21 33.32 2.48
C ILE A 620 11.10 34.77 2.98
N ASP A 621 12.11 35.56 2.60
CA ASP A 621 12.26 36.98 2.94
C ASP A 621 11.52 37.91 1.97
N GLU A 622 10.25 37.64 1.73
CA GLU A 622 9.40 38.49 0.88
C GLU A 622 8.65 39.56 1.67
N ARG A 623 8.32 40.68 1.00
CA ARG A 623 7.54 41.76 1.64
C ARG A 623 6.04 41.56 1.52
N TYR A 624 5.57 40.88 0.48
CA TYR A 624 4.15 40.71 0.21
C TYR A 624 3.74 39.25 0.39
N LEU A 625 2.67 39.02 1.15
CA LEU A 625 2.20 37.67 1.48
C LEU A 625 1.88 36.82 0.25
N LYS A 626 1.31 37.42 -0.79
CA LYS A 626 1.01 36.72 -2.05
C LYS A 626 2.27 36.17 -2.71
N ASP A 627 3.33 36.96 -2.76
CA ASP A 627 4.60 36.57 -3.38
C ASP A 627 5.30 35.51 -2.52
N GLY A 628 5.29 35.71 -1.19
CA GLY A 628 5.81 34.73 -0.23
C GLY A 628 5.13 33.38 -0.34
N LEU A 629 3.79 33.33 -0.40
CA LEU A 629 3.03 32.08 -0.59
C LEU A 629 3.30 31.42 -1.94
N SER A 630 3.46 32.22 -3.01
CA SER A 630 3.78 31.70 -4.34
C SER A 630 5.17 31.05 -4.38
N ILE A 631 6.16 31.68 -3.75
CA ILE A 631 7.52 31.12 -3.65
C ILE A 631 7.53 29.90 -2.74
N ALA A 632 6.82 29.95 -1.61
CA ALA A 632 6.68 28.82 -0.69
C ALA A 632 6.09 27.58 -1.39
N GLU A 633 5.03 27.77 -2.20
CA GLU A 633 4.42 26.71 -2.99
C GLU A 633 5.44 26.07 -3.96
N ALA A 634 6.19 26.89 -4.70
CA ALA A 634 7.22 26.40 -5.60
C ALA A 634 8.32 25.63 -4.86
N CYS A 635 8.77 26.12 -3.70
CA CYS A 635 9.79 25.44 -2.90
C CYS A 635 9.27 24.12 -2.30
N TYR A 636 8.02 24.10 -1.84
CA TYR A 636 7.35 22.91 -1.32
C TYR A 636 7.16 21.85 -2.42
N ARG A 637 6.78 22.26 -3.63
CA ARG A 637 6.78 21.40 -4.85
C ARG A 637 8.17 20.88 -5.21
N GLY A 638 9.20 21.69 -4.95
CA GLY A 638 10.61 21.31 -5.10
C GLY A 638 11.09 20.30 -4.05
N GLY A 639 10.28 20.00 -3.03
CA GLY A 639 10.55 19.01 -1.99
C GLY A 639 11.03 19.58 -0.66
N ALA A 640 11.01 20.91 -0.46
CA ALA A 640 11.39 21.49 0.83
C ALA A 640 10.41 21.06 1.93
N GLU A 641 10.95 20.52 3.01
CA GLU A 641 10.15 20.10 4.18
C GLU A 641 10.05 21.19 5.24
N ILE A 642 10.99 22.13 5.26
CA ILE A 642 11.06 23.23 6.23
C ILE A 642 10.90 24.55 5.46
N LEU A 643 9.83 25.27 5.77
CA LEU A 643 9.51 26.58 5.19
C LEU A 643 9.57 27.63 6.30
N GLU A 644 10.43 28.63 6.11
CA GLU A 644 10.58 29.72 7.06
C GLU A 644 9.83 30.95 6.55
N VAL A 645 8.91 31.44 7.38
CA VAL A 645 8.27 32.74 7.24
C VAL A 645 9.29 33.77 7.72
N GLY A 646 10.00 34.38 6.78
CA GLY A 646 11.13 35.25 7.07
C GLY A 646 10.73 36.53 7.80
N THR A 647 11.70 37.13 8.51
CA THR A 647 11.50 38.39 9.27
C THR A 647 10.77 39.49 8.48
N PRO A 648 11.10 39.79 7.19
CA PRO A 648 10.42 40.84 6.45
C PRO A 648 8.93 40.58 6.23
N LEU A 649 8.55 39.32 6.06
CA LEU A 649 7.18 38.91 5.81
C LEU A 649 6.33 38.99 7.08
N ILE A 650 6.89 38.55 8.21
CA ILE A 650 6.22 38.69 9.52
C ILE A 650 6.07 40.18 9.87
N LYS A 651 7.08 41.02 9.61
CA LYS A 651 6.98 42.46 9.87
C LYS A 651 5.93 43.16 9.01
N SER A 652 5.68 42.70 7.80
CA SER A 652 4.72 43.35 6.90
C SER A 652 3.28 42.84 7.07
N ALA A 653 3.09 41.54 7.32
CA ALA A 653 1.78 40.90 7.37
C ALA A 653 1.39 40.39 8.76
N GLY A 654 2.28 40.49 9.75
CA GLY A 654 2.11 39.90 11.07
C GLY A 654 2.12 38.37 11.03
N LEU A 655 1.63 37.77 12.11
CA LEU A 655 1.50 36.31 12.23
C LEU A 655 0.39 35.71 11.37
N GLU A 656 -0.40 36.54 10.68
CA GLU A 656 -1.32 36.07 9.65
C GLU A 656 -0.57 35.34 8.52
N ALA A 657 0.66 35.75 8.23
CA ALA A 657 1.51 35.02 7.29
C ALA A 657 1.78 33.58 7.74
N VAL A 658 2.03 33.36 9.03
CA VAL A 658 2.27 32.03 9.61
C VAL A 658 0.99 31.16 9.50
N LYS A 659 -0.18 31.74 9.78
CA LYS A 659 -1.47 31.04 9.64
C LYS A 659 -1.73 30.60 8.21
N GLU A 660 -1.51 31.49 7.24
CA GLU A 660 -1.70 31.16 5.83
C GLU A 660 -0.70 30.10 5.32
N PHE A 661 0.54 30.14 5.81
CA PHE A 661 1.52 29.08 5.55
C PHE A 661 1.07 27.73 6.12
N ARG A 662 0.64 27.68 7.39
CA ARG A 662 0.12 26.44 7.99
C ARG A 662 -1.09 25.90 7.23
N ARG A 663 -2.03 26.78 6.84
CA ARG A 663 -3.23 26.40 6.09
C ARG A 663 -2.89 25.76 4.74
N ARG A 664 -1.86 26.27 4.06
CA ARG A 664 -1.45 25.82 2.73
C ARG A 664 -0.47 24.65 2.73
N PHE A 665 0.38 24.56 3.76
CA PHE A 665 1.42 23.54 3.90
C PHE A 665 1.27 22.79 5.24
N PRO A 666 0.17 22.04 5.44
CA PRO A 666 -0.18 21.47 6.74
C PRO A 666 0.87 20.49 7.29
N TYR A 667 1.68 19.88 6.41
CA TYR A 667 2.70 18.89 6.77
C TYR A 667 4.14 19.37 6.62
N ALA A 668 4.35 20.63 6.19
CA ALA A 668 5.66 21.26 6.30
C ALA A 668 5.95 21.63 7.76
N THR A 669 7.24 21.65 8.11
CA THR A 669 7.73 22.33 9.30
C THR A 669 7.74 23.83 9.02
N ILE A 670 6.91 24.57 9.74
CA ILE A 670 6.81 26.03 9.60
C ILE A 670 7.69 26.70 10.65
N VAL A 671 8.68 27.47 10.20
CA VAL A 671 9.56 28.27 11.06
C VAL A 671 9.07 29.71 11.03
N ALA A 672 8.78 30.30 12.20
CA ALA A 672 8.51 31.72 12.32
C ALA A 672 9.81 32.43 12.70
N ASP A 673 10.43 33.15 11.75
CA ASP A 673 11.65 33.91 12.00
C ASP A 673 11.32 35.27 12.64
N LEU A 674 10.90 35.23 13.90
CA LEU A 674 10.55 36.43 14.67
C LEU A 674 11.77 37.26 15.03
N LYS A 675 12.93 36.60 15.18
CA LYS A 675 14.12 37.19 15.78
C LYS A 675 13.81 37.81 17.14
N THR A 676 13.10 37.04 17.96
CA THR A 676 12.68 37.44 19.30
C THR A 676 13.90 37.91 20.10
N PHE A 677 13.83 39.15 20.56
CA PHE A 677 14.88 39.78 21.37
C PHE A 677 14.39 40.15 22.77
N ASP A 678 13.08 40.27 22.98
CA ASP A 678 12.45 40.55 24.27
C ASP A 678 11.10 39.82 24.34
N THR A 679 10.54 39.67 25.54
CA THR A 679 9.22 39.04 25.78
C THR A 679 9.09 37.62 25.20
N GLY A 680 10.10 36.79 25.48
CA GLY A 680 10.24 35.44 24.92
C GLY A 680 8.98 34.59 24.99
N TRP A 681 8.26 34.58 26.12
CA TRP A 681 7.06 33.76 26.23
C TRP A 681 5.93 34.20 25.28
N LEU A 682 5.72 35.52 25.14
CA LEU A 682 4.58 36.09 24.42
C LEU A 682 4.74 35.88 22.92
N GLU A 683 5.92 36.14 22.37
CA GLU A 683 6.17 35.95 20.95
C GLU A 683 6.05 34.48 20.54
N VAL A 684 6.53 33.56 21.39
CA VAL A 684 6.40 32.12 21.17
C VAL A 684 4.95 31.67 21.25
N GLU A 685 4.18 32.13 22.24
CA GLU A 685 2.74 31.84 22.36
C GLU A 685 1.99 32.28 21.10
N LEU A 686 2.17 33.54 20.68
CA LEU A 686 1.51 34.08 19.50
C LEU A 686 1.87 33.30 18.22
N ALA A 687 3.14 32.96 18.03
CA ALA A 687 3.58 32.20 16.85
C ALA A 687 3.09 30.75 16.87
N ALA A 688 3.05 30.11 18.03
CA ALA A 688 2.52 28.76 18.19
C ALA A 688 1.01 28.72 17.91
N GLU A 689 0.24 29.68 18.43
CA GLU A 689 -1.19 29.82 18.13
C GLU A 689 -1.45 30.11 16.64
N ALA A 690 -0.52 30.79 15.97
CA ALA A 690 -0.55 30.99 14.53
C ALA A 690 -0.18 29.74 13.70
N GLY A 691 0.33 28.68 14.35
CA GLY A 691 0.63 27.39 13.73
C GLY A 691 2.09 27.14 13.37
N ALA A 692 3.04 27.89 13.94
CA ALA A 692 4.47 27.61 13.82
C ALA A 692 4.85 26.30 14.51
N ASP A 693 5.81 25.56 13.95
CA ASP A 693 6.45 24.41 14.61
C ASP A 693 7.77 24.79 15.29
N VAL A 694 8.43 25.84 14.78
CA VAL A 694 9.71 26.36 15.26
C VAL A 694 9.64 27.88 15.33
N VAL A 695 10.14 28.46 16.43
CA VAL A 695 10.23 29.91 16.61
C VAL A 695 11.68 30.31 16.80
N THR A 696 12.12 31.39 16.13
CA THR A 696 13.50 31.88 16.26
C THR A 696 13.67 32.89 17.39
N VAL A 697 14.72 32.71 18.19
CA VAL A 697 15.13 33.63 19.27
C VAL A 697 16.58 34.04 19.05
N LEU A 698 16.91 35.31 19.22
CA LEU A 698 18.29 35.79 19.02
C LEU A 698 19.19 35.41 20.20
N GLY A 699 20.29 34.71 19.94
CA GLY A 699 21.26 34.33 20.97
C GLY A 699 22.01 35.52 21.60
N ALA A 700 21.92 36.70 20.97
CA ALA A 700 22.44 37.96 21.51
C ALA A 700 21.56 38.58 22.61
N THR A 701 20.34 38.06 22.84
CA THR A 701 19.50 38.47 23.99
C THR A 701 19.97 37.83 25.30
N ASP A 702 19.39 38.28 26.41
CA ASP A 702 19.66 37.79 27.76
C ASP A 702 19.10 36.37 28.00
N ASP A 703 19.68 35.68 28.98
CA ASP A 703 19.32 34.29 29.31
C ASP A 703 17.88 34.15 29.83
N TYR A 704 17.31 35.18 30.44
CA TYR A 704 15.94 35.13 30.94
C TYR A 704 14.97 35.08 29.77
N THR A 705 15.14 35.94 28.77
CA THR A 705 14.31 35.92 27.55
C THR A 705 14.35 34.57 26.83
N ILE A 706 15.53 33.94 26.73
CA ILE A 706 15.66 32.60 26.13
C ILE A 706 14.95 31.54 26.97
N LYS A 707 15.15 31.53 28.30
CA LYS A 707 14.46 30.57 29.20
C LYS A 707 12.95 30.73 29.14
N ASP A 708 12.47 31.97 29.07
CA ASP A 708 11.05 32.32 29.01
C ASP A 708 10.43 31.81 27.69
N ALA A 709 11.12 32.01 26.56
CA ALA A 709 10.76 31.44 25.26
C ALA A 709 10.74 29.90 25.27
N VAL A 710 11.76 29.26 25.86
CA VAL A 710 11.81 27.79 26.01
C VAL A 710 10.66 27.28 26.87
N GLY A 711 10.32 27.98 27.95
CA GLY A 711 9.17 27.65 28.81
C GLY A 711 7.84 27.66 28.03
N ALA A 712 7.59 28.73 27.26
CA ALA A 712 6.43 28.81 26.38
C ALA A 712 6.44 27.73 25.30
N ALA A 713 7.61 27.45 24.69
CA ALA A 713 7.74 26.45 23.66
C ALA A 713 7.35 25.05 24.16
N ARG A 714 7.75 24.69 25.39
CA ARG A 714 7.34 23.43 26.03
C ARG A 714 5.84 23.38 26.30
N LYS A 715 5.23 24.50 26.74
CA LYS A 715 3.77 24.60 26.95
C LYS A 715 2.98 24.36 25.66
N TYR A 716 3.45 24.92 24.54
CA TYR A 716 2.77 24.85 23.25
C TYR A 716 3.25 23.73 22.32
N ASN A 717 4.21 22.91 22.77
CA ASN A 717 4.82 21.83 22.00
C ASN A 717 5.42 22.31 20.65
N VAL A 718 6.11 23.45 20.68
CA VAL A 718 6.91 23.99 19.57
C VAL A 718 8.40 23.96 19.93
N LYS A 719 9.27 24.15 18.94
CA LYS A 719 10.73 24.15 19.13
C LYS A 719 11.31 25.55 19.10
N ILE A 720 12.37 25.78 19.88
CA ILE A 720 13.15 27.01 19.82
C ILE A 720 14.41 26.81 18.96
N MET A 721 14.57 27.66 17.96
CA MET A 721 15.81 27.81 17.20
C MET A 721 16.54 29.09 17.65
N CYS A 722 17.73 28.95 18.23
CA CYS A 722 18.51 30.10 18.67
C CYS A 722 19.44 30.58 17.56
N ASP A 723 19.20 31.77 17.00
CA ASP A 723 20.02 32.40 15.96
C ASP A 723 21.18 33.16 16.60
N LEU A 724 22.41 32.69 16.34
CA LEU A 724 23.65 33.26 16.88
C LEU A 724 24.19 34.43 16.05
N ILE A 725 23.37 35.04 15.19
CA ILE A 725 23.73 36.25 14.47
C ILE A 725 24.25 37.34 15.42
N ASN A 726 25.39 37.93 15.06
CA ASN A 726 26.08 38.98 15.83
C ASN A 726 26.50 38.60 17.26
N VAL A 727 26.53 37.30 17.61
CA VAL A 727 27.12 36.84 18.87
C VAL A 727 28.66 36.87 18.76
N PRO A 728 29.40 37.54 19.67
CA PRO A 728 30.86 37.64 19.58
C PRO A 728 31.61 36.31 19.72
N ASP A 729 31.13 35.42 20.59
CA ASP A 729 31.65 34.06 20.79
C ASP A 729 30.53 33.03 20.57
N PRO A 730 30.26 32.65 19.30
CA PRO A 730 29.20 31.70 18.98
C PRO A 730 29.42 30.31 19.57
N LEU A 731 30.68 29.89 19.79
CA LEU A 731 30.98 28.56 20.32
C LEU A 731 30.55 28.44 21.78
N THR A 732 30.96 29.40 22.61
CA THR A 732 30.56 29.41 24.02
C THR A 732 29.04 29.60 24.13
N ARG A 733 28.48 30.52 23.33
CA ARG A 733 27.03 30.80 23.37
C ARG A 733 26.19 29.60 22.92
N ALA A 734 26.63 28.83 21.92
CA ALA A 734 25.95 27.61 21.49
C ALA A 734 25.75 26.61 22.65
N LYS A 735 26.79 26.38 23.45
CA LYS A 735 26.75 25.52 24.64
C LYS A 735 25.86 26.09 25.75
N GLU A 736 25.79 27.41 25.87
CA GLU A 736 24.90 28.07 26.83
C GLU A 736 23.44 27.89 26.43
N VAL A 737 23.07 28.23 25.20
CA VAL A 737 21.67 28.19 24.76
C VAL A 737 21.14 26.75 24.68
N GLU A 738 21.98 25.76 24.39
CA GLU A 738 21.63 24.34 24.56
C GLU A 738 21.28 24.03 26.03
N ARG A 739 22.11 24.47 26.98
CA ARG A 739 21.83 24.28 28.43
C ARG A 739 20.58 25.02 28.89
N LEU A 740 20.22 26.13 28.23
CA LEU A 740 18.97 26.85 28.47
C LEU A 740 17.73 26.11 27.91
N GLY A 741 17.95 25.08 27.08
CA GLY A 741 16.91 24.19 26.59
C GLY A 741 16.43 24.49 25.16
N CYS A 742 17.17 25.29 24.39
CA CYS A 742 16.90 25.47 22.95
C CYS A 742 17.03 24.14 22.20
N ASP A 743 16.14 23.89 21.25
CA ASP A 743 16.09 22.64 20.51
C ASP A 743 16.98 22.63 19.26
N ILE A 744 17.34 23.81 18.73
CA ILE A 744 18.17 23.99 17.54
C ILE A 744 19.11 25.19 17.75
N VAL A 745 20.38 25.05 17.37
CA VAL A 745 21.35 26.16 17.31
C VAL A 745 21.55 26.57 15.87
N CYS A 746 21.29 27.84 15.53
CA CYS A 746 21.49 28.37 14.18
C CYS A 746 22.74 29.26 14.14
N VAL A 747 23.72 28.85 13.33
CA VAL A 747 24.97 29.60 13.11
C VAL A 747 24.82 30.47 11.85
N HIS A 748 24.77 31.78 12.04
CA HIS A 748 24.66 32.74 10.95
C HIS A 748 26.04 33.13 10.41
N MET A 749 26.45 32.54 9.29
CA MET A 749 27.84 32.64 8.81
C MET A 749 28.10 33.80 7.85
N GLY A 750 27.09 34.46 7.28
CA GLY A 750 27.27 35.60 6.36
C GLY A 750 28.32 35.33 5.26
N ILE A 751 28.19 34.20 4.56
CA ILE A 751 29.12 33.72 3.54
C ILE A 751 28.76 34.40 2.21
N SER A 752 29.72 35.08 1.58
CA SER A 752 29.52 35.67 0.25
C SER A 752 30.68 35.30 -0.69
N VAL A 753 30.43 35.26 -2.00
CA VAL A 753 31.47 34.98 -3.01
C VAL A 753 32.53 36.08 -3.08
N GLN A 754 32.29 37.22 -2.44
CA GLN A 754 33.27 38.30 -2.30
C GLN A 754 34.22 38.09 -1.10
N MET A 755 33.94 37.11 -0.23
CA MET A 755 34.83 36.76 0.87
C MET A 755 36.07 36.03 0.37
N ARG A 756 37.21 36.23 1.06
CA ARG A 756 38.43 35.49 0.75
C ARG A 756 38.29 34.05 1.20
N GLU A 757 38.92 33.13 0.49
CA GLU A 757 38.88 31.68 0.79
C GLU A 757 39.25 31.37 2.25
N ARG A 758 40.31 32.03 2.78
CA ARG A 758 40.71 31.92 4.19
C ARG A 758 39.59 32.27 5.18
N ASP A 759 38.74 33.24 4.86
CA ASP A 759 37.64 33.65 5.73
C ASP A 759 36.52 32.60 5.74
N VAL A 760 36.26 31.95 4.60
CA VAL A 760 35.32 30.84 4.49
C VAL A 760 35.84 29.63 5.27
N THR A 761 37.11 29.26 5.09
CA THR A 761 37.74 28.16 5.83
C THR A 761 37.66 28.36 7.35
N LYS A 762 37.99 29.57 7.84
CA LYS A 762 37.91 29.90 9.28
C LYS A 762 36.49 29.74 9.82
N LYS A 763 35.49 30.19 9.06
CA LYS A 763 34.08 30.05 9.46
C LYS A 763 33.65 28.58 9.47
N MET A 764 34.10 27.76 8.51
CA MET A 764 33.80 26.31 8.50
C MET A 764 34.44 25.58 9.69
N MET A 765 35.68 25.91 10.06
CA MET A 765 36.32 25.34 11.26
C MET A 765 35.55 25.66 12.54
N MET A 766 35.10 26.91 12.69
CA MET A 766 34.26 27.33 13.83
C MET A 766 32.93 26.56 13.84
N LEU A 767 32.29 26.39 12.68
CA LEU A 767 31.05 25.63 12.56
C LEU A 767 31.24 24.17 12.97
N GLU A 768 32.31 23.52 12.49
CA GLU A 768 32.63 22.14 12.86
C GLU A 768 32.87 21.99 14.36
N GLU A 769 33.55 22.95 14.99
CA GLU A 769 33.75 22.96 16.44
C GLU A 769 32.42 23.10 17.20
N ILE A 770 31.53 23.98 16.73
CA ILE A 770 30.19 24.14 17.31
C ILE A 770 29.40 22.82 17.21
N VAL A 771 29.33 22.22 16.01
CA VAL A 771 28.61 20.96 15.77
C VAL A 771 29.10 19.85 16.69
N ARG A 772 30.40 19.73 16.91
CA ARG A 772 30.98 18.73 17.82
C ARG A 772 30.70 19.01 19.30
N SER A 773 30.38 20.25 19.63
CA SER A 773 30.28 20.72 21.01
C SER A 773 28.87 20.70 21.60
N VAL A 774 27.85 20.54 20.77
CA VAL A 774 26.43 20.45 21.18
C VAL A 774 25.80 19.15 20.69
N LYS A 775 24.77 18.68 21.39
CA LYS A 775 23.97 17.49 21.02
C LYS A 775 22.75 17.85 20.18
N VAL A 776 22.23 19.07 20.36
CA VAL A 776 21.10 19.56 19.56
C VAL A 776 21.48 19.77 18.09
N PRO A 777 20.53 19.61 17.15
CA PRO A 777 20.76 19.90 15.74
C PRO A 777 21.33 21.32 15.52
N VAL A 778 22.39 21.40 14.70
CA VAL A 778 22.94 22.68 14.25
C VAL A 778 22.39 23.02 12.86
N ALA A 779 21.79 24.20 12.76
CA ALA A 779 21.39 24.85 11.53
C ALA A 779 22.45 25.87 11.08
N VAL A 780 22.55 26.10 9.77
CA VAL A 780 23.48 27.08 9.20
C VAL A 780 22.76 28.01 8.23
N ALA A 781 22.99 29.31 8.38
CA ALA A 781 22.39 30.37 7.55
C ALA A 781 23.42 31.40 7.07
N GLY A 782 22.99 32.28 6.17
CA GLY A 782 23.77 33.43 5.71
C GLY A 782 24.55 33.16 4.42
N GLY A 783 23.89 33.35 3.27
CA GLY A 783 24.51 33.34 1.94
C GLY A 783 24.97 31.97 1.42
N VAL A 784 24.35 30.89 1.90
CA VAL A 784 24.61 29.53 1.44
C VAL A 784 24.30 29.38 -0.06
N ARG A 785 25.23 28.75 -0.79
CA ARG A 785 25.16 28.44 -2.22
C ARG A 785 25.45 26.96 -2.43
N LEU A 786 25.19 26.44 -3.64
CA LEU A 786 25.38 25.02 -3.96
C LEU A 786 26.83 24.54 -3.71
N GLU A 787 27.82 25.38 -4.00
CA GLU A 787 29.24 25.07 -3.79
C GLU A 787 29.60 24.82 -2.30
N HIS A 788 28.85 25.38 -1.36
CA HIS A 788 29.11 25.20 0.08
C HIS A 788 28.51 23.91 0.66
N ILE A 789 27.56 23.27 -0.04
CA ILE A 789 26.74 22.19 0.51
C ILE A 789 27.58 21.00 0.98
N ASN A 790 28.57 20.59 0.19
CA ASN A 790 29.43 19.45 0.54
C ASN A 790 30.15 19.67 1.87
N ASP A 791 30.68 20.87 2.09
CA ASP A 791 31.43 21.18 3.31
C ASP A 791 30.51 21.32 4.53
N LEU A 792 29.33 21.92 4.35
CA LEU A 792 28.33 22.02 5.42
C LEU A 792 27.81 20.65 5.86
N VAL A 793 27.57 19.75 4.91
CA VAL A 793 27.15 18.38 5.21
C VAL A 793 28.27 17.60 5.91
N LYS A 794 29.53 17.76 5.48
CA LYS A 794 30.71 17.18 6.16
C LYS A 794 30.92 17.69 7.57
N CYS A 795 30.66 18.98 7.82
CA CYS A 795 30.72 19.55 9.17
C CYS A 795 29.69 18.94 10.13
N GLY A 796 28.67 18.23 9.61
CA GLY A 796 27.63 17.58 10.41
C GLY A 796 26.38 18.43 10.64
N CYS A 797 26.22 19.55 9.91
CA CYS A 797 25.01 20.38 9.99
C CYS A 797 23.77 19.56 9.65
N LYS A 798 22.71 19.72 10.43
CA LYS A 798 21.44 18.98 10.25
C LYS A 798 20.39 19.78 9.50
N ILE A 799 20.49 21.10 9.50
CA ILE A 799 19.59 21.99 8.78
C ILE A 799 20.44 22.98 7.98
N ILE A 800 20.17 23.11 6.68
CA ILE A 800 20.85 24.06 5.80
C ILE A 800 19.82 25.08 5.35
N ILE A 801 20.01 26.34 5.74
CA ILE A 801 19.07 27.44 5.49
C ILE A 801 19.50 28.21 4.25
N VAL A 802 18.62 28.26 3.24
CA VAL A 802 18.88 28.93 1.96
C VAL A 802 17.76 29.92 1.66
N GLY A 803 18.12 31.20 1.51
CA GLY A 803 17.19 32.26 1.11
C GLY A 803 17.31 32.61 -0.38
N SER A 804 17.95 33.76 -0.67
CA SER A 804 17.97 34.38 -2.00
C SER A 804 18.48 33.50 -3.15
N ALA A 805 19.32 32.48 -2.89
CA ALA A 805 19.79 31.55 -3.92
C ALA A 805 18.66 30.68 -4.49
N ILE A 806 17.55 30.53 -3.74
CA ILE A 806 16.33 29.87 -4.18
C ILE A 806 15.26 30.89 -4.52
N THR A 807 14.96 31.82 -3.58
CA THR A 807 13.78 32.69 -3.70
C THR A 807 13.87 33.71 -4.84
N ARG A 808 15.09 34.12 -5.23
CA ARG A 808 15.34 35.01 -6.38
C ARG A 808 15.71 34.27 -7.67
N SER A 809 15.65 32.93 -7.67
CA SER A 809 15.82 32.13 -8.88
C SER A 809 14.68 32.40 -9.86
N SER A 810 14.95 32.33 -11.17
CA SER A 810 13.89 32.33 -12.18
C SER A 810 12.92 31.15 -12.04
N ASN A 811 13.39 30.05 -11.43
CA ASN A 811 12.60 28.88 -11.09
C ASN A 811 12.95 28.41 -9.66
N PRO A 812 12.19 28.85 -8.63
CA PRO A 812 12.41 28.45 -7.24
C PRO A 812 12.20 26.95 -6.99
N GLU A 813 11.28 26.30 -7.71
CA GLU A 813 11.01 24.86 -7.59
C GLU A 813 12.24 24.02 -8.00
N GLU A 814 12.78 24.30 -9.18
CA GLU A 814 13.98 23.62 -9.68
C GLU A 814 15.22 23.95 -8.84
N ALA A 815 15.36 25.21 -8.41
CA ALA A 815 16.44 25.58 -7.49
C ALA A 815 16.38 24.77 -6.19
N THR A 816 15.20 24.66 -5.59
CA THR A 816 14.97 23.86 -4.37
C THR A 816 15.35 22.39 -4.58
N ARG A 817 14.89 21.79 -5.68
CA ARG A 817 15.19 20.40 -6.04
C ARG A 817 16.70 20.16 -6.21
N ARG A 818 17.43 21.10 -6.82
CA ARG A 818 18.90 21.04 -6.95
C ARG A 818 19.59 21.06 -5.59
N PHE A 819 19.17 21.93 -4.67
CA PHE A 819 19.74 21.97 -3.32
C PHE A 819 19.51 20.65 -2.57
N ILE A 820 18.28 20.12 -2.57
CA ILE A 820 17.95 18.84 -1.92
C ILE A 820 18.77 17.70 -2.50
N THR A 821 18.84 17.60 -3.83
CA THR A 821 19.63 16.56 -4.52
C THR A 821 21.10 16.66 -4.14
N THR A 822 21.67 17.86 -4.09
CA THR A 822 23.07 18.08 -3.69
C THR A 822 23.30 17.69 -2.23
N ILE A 823 22.40 18.07 -1.32
CA ILE A 823 22.49 17.72 0.11
C ILE A 823 22.45 16.20 0.29
N ARG A 824 21.51 15.52 -0.36
CA ARG A 824 21.37 14.05 -0.30
C ARG A 824 22.61 13.35 -0.85
N GLY A 825 23.08 13.76 -2.03
CA GLY A 825 24.29 13.19 -2.63
C GLY A 825 25.54 13.38 -1.76
N ALA A 826 25.70 14.55 -1.15
CA ALA A 826 26.79 14.80 -0.20
C ALA A 826 26.71 13.88 1.03
N TYR A 827 25.50 13.67 1.57
CA TYR A 827 25.30 12.83 2.74
C TYR A 827 25.48 11.34 2.45
N GLU A 828 24.98 10.86 1.32
CA GLU A 828 25.18 9.48 0.86
C GLU A 828 26.66 9.18 0.62
N GLY A 829 27.40 10.13 0.04
CA GLY A 829 28.85 10.04 -0.13
C GLY A 829 29.63 9.86 1.17
N LEU A 830 29.14 10.40 2.29
CA LEU A 830 29.75 10.22 3.62
C LEU A 830 29.46 8.86 4.26
N ARG A 831 28.37 8.19 3.87
CA ARG A 831 28.02 6.86 4.39
C ARG A 831 28.61 5.72 3.56
N GLY A 832 28.99 5.99 2.32
CA GLY A 832 29.62 5.04 1.39
C GLY A 832 31.15 4.99 1.47
N SER A 833 31.78 5.90 2.22
CA SER A 833 33.19 5.89 2.62
C SER A 833 33.35 5.32 4.02
#